data_AF-A0A665WUK5-F1
#
_entry.id   AF-A0A665WUK5-F1
#
_cell.length_a   1.000
_cell.length_b   1.000
_cell.length_c   1.000
_cell.angle_alpha   90.00
_cell.angle_beta   90.00
_cell.angle_gamma   90.00
#
_symmetry.space_group_name_H-M   'P 1'
#
loop_
_entity.id
_entity.type
_entity.pdbx_description
1 polymer ?
#
loop_
_entity_poly.entity_id
_entity_poly.type
_entity_poly.pdbx_seq_one_letter_code
_entity_poly.pdbx_strand_id
1 'polypeptide(L)'
;MANVTDLQTKYSKLAQEYSKLRAQNQVLKKAVVDEQASSASLKEQLKQRDQSLRKQEQEMDSLSFRNQQLAKRVELLQEELAASEAKGKKGKTKGDSPSQHGQQTQSVFDEDLQKKIEENERLHIQFYEADEQHKRQEAELRAQLDELEKDSEQHQAVVDGLTTKYMATIERLQSDKARLEVKAQTLEREAKECRMRTDECQQQLRQCQSELNKQVKQSSSVIQEKVPFNDTKFSDYNSLNVPPHNRRHQLKARDVAGQALSFIQDLIAALLNFHSYTEQRVHIYPRDSSIEPISPLNQKFSQYLHENAAYVRPLEDSFLQLHQSITEDTLPTITQKLSTTTECLLGSLGSLTSSTGKIATFFSNNLDFFTSSGYSPRGSTVTLNPLQAETMLANKKKAAAYIHPRPQSVPHREALSNRRILTSSTESREGLTQQVQQSQEKIARLEQEKEHWLLEAQLGKVRLEKENQRIGDLEAQLAAALGGSPNSQPAATSTLAQSHEEAEAEPKAAVKETTLCTSLKKILSNRMLCLCLQVGDEESREQLIKTHYMTRVGELTTQLQISDSKSVHFHSECRALAKRLAIAEKSRETLSEEVKMANQNITRLQDELTTTKRSYEDQLSMMSDHLCSMNETLTKQREEIDTLKLGNKVQNLKQISIVPPTTLLFKLKLVLSGLFPSVTYSLSSYK
;
A
#
# COMPACT_ATOMS: atom_id res chain seq x y z
N MET A 1 12.06 -28.48 -19.13
CA MET A 1 11.60 -29.63 -18.39
C MET A 1 11.03 -28.51 -17.51
N ALA A 2 9.76 -28.16 -17.69
CA ALA A 2 9.18 -26.89 -17.30
C ALA A 2 7.90 -27.19 -16.54
N ASN A 3 6.92 -27.88 -17.14
CA ASN A 3 5.70 -28.21 -16.40
C ASN A 3 5.97 -28.99 -15.13
N VAL A 4 6.97 -29.87 -15.15
CA VAL A 4 7.25 -30.66 -13.97
C VAL A 4 8.06 -29.86 -12.99
N THR A 5 9.19 -29.23 -13.36
CA THR A 5 10.05 -28.45 -12.44
C THR A 5 9.18 -27.41 -11.79
N ASP A 6 8.31 -26.80 -12.57
CA ASP A 6 7.28 -25.90 -12.10
C ASP A 6 6.29 -26.62 -11.16
N LEU A 7 5.83 -27.84 -11.45
CA LEU A 7 5.10 -28.72 -10.53
C LEU A 7 5.82 -29.02 -9.20
N GLN A 8 7.12 -29.32 -9.16
CA GLN A 8 7.80 -29.55 -7.87
C GLN A 8 8.26 -28.29 -7.20
N THR A 9 8.54 -27.24 -7.95
CA THR A 9 8.71 -25.92 -7.33
C THR A 9 7.37 -25.53 -6.72
N LYS A 10 6.24 -25.86 -7.36
CA LYS A 10 4.89 -25.75 -6.80
C LYS A 10 4.68 -26.68 -5.62
N TYR A 11 5.06 -27.97 -5.64
CA TYR A 11 4.92 -28.89 -4.50
C TYR A 11 5.85 -28.54 -3.32
N SER A 12 7.06 -28.05 -3.58
CA SER A 12 8.01 -27.62 -2.57
C SER A 12 7.59 -26.28 -1.95
N LYS A 13 7.13 -25.34 -2.78
CA LYS A 13 6.44 -24.13 -2.30
C LYS A 13 5.20 -24.53 -1.51
N LEU A 14 4.39 -25.47 -1.98
CA LEU A 14 3.20 -25.94 -1.29
C LEU A 14 3.54 -26.64 0.03
N ALA A 15 4.62 -27.40 0.10
CA ALA A 15 5.09 -28.03 1.34
C ALA A 15 5.66 -27.01 2.33
N GLN A 16 6.39 -26.00 1.85
CA GLN A 16 6.85 -24.88 2.68
C GLN A 16 5.68 -24.04 3.17
N GLU A 17 4.73 -23.71 2.30
CA GLU A 17 3.50 -23.02 2.65
C GLU A 17 2.67 -23.87 3.62
N TYR A 18 2.57 -25.19 3.43
CA TYR A 18 1.92 -26.09 4.37
C TYR A 18 2.63 -26.13 5.74
N SER A 19 3.96 -26.14 5.76
CA SER A 19 4.74 -26.12 7.01
C SER A 19 4.62 -24.77 7.73
N LYS A 20 4.64 -23.66 6.99
CA LYS A 20 4.34 -22.32 7.51
C LYS A 20 2.91 -22.24 8.03
N LEU A 21 1.94 -22.73 7.26
CA LEU A 21 0.53 -22.81 7.64
C LEU A 21 0.32 -23.67 8.87
N ARG A 22 1.09 -24.75 9.05
CA ARG A 22 1.05 -25.62 10.23
C ARG A 22 1.64 -24.93 11.46
N ALA A 23 2.78 -24.23 11.31
CA ALA A 23 3.37 -23.45 12.39
C ALA A 23 2.49 -22.25 12.78
N GLN A 24 1.91 -21.56 11.79
CA GLN A 24 0.91 -20.52 11.99
C GLN A 24 -0.36 -21.08 12.65
N ASN A 25 -0.84 -22.26 12.24
CA ASN A 25 -1.96 -22.92 12.90
C ASN A 25 -1.65 -23.27 14.35
N GLN A 26 -0.42 -23.67 14.67
CA GLN A 26 -0.03 -23.99 16.04
C GLN A 26 0.01 -22.74 16.92
N VAL A 27 0.52 -21.63 16.39
CA VAL A 27 0.50 -20.31 17.05
C VAL A 27 -0.93 -19.79 17.20
N LEU A 28 -1.74 -19.88 16.15
CA LEU A 28 -3.16 -19.48 16.18
C LEU A 28 -3.96 -20.35 17.15
N LYS A 29 -3.72 -21.67 17.19
CA LYS A 29 -4.38 -22.56 18.15
C LYS A 29 -4.00 -22.20 19.58
N LYS A 30 -2.72 -21.86 19.83
CA LYS A 30 -2.28 -21.36 21.15
C LYS A 30 -2.94 -20.02 21.47
N ALA A 31 -2.94 -19.07 20.54
CA ALA A 31 -3.60 -17.77 20.71
C ALA A 31 -5.10 -17.91 20.96
N VAL A 32 -5.79 -18.84 20.27
CA VAL A 32 -7.21 -19.14 20.50
C VAL A 32 -7.44 -19.74 21.87
N VAL A 33 -6.56 -20.63 22.36
CA VAL A 33 -6.66 -21.19 23.71
C VAL A 33 -6.40 -20.11 24.77
N ASP A 34 -5.40 -19.26 24.57
CA ASP A 34 -5.08 -18.15 25.46
C ASP A 34 -6.23 -17.11 25.48
N GLU A 35 -6.81 -16.81 24.32
CA GLU A 35 -7.98 -15.92 24.19
C GLU A 35 -9.24 -16.53 24.80
N GLN A 36 -9.46 -17.84 24.65
CA GLN A 36 -10.56 -18.55 25.31
C GLN A 36 -10.40 -18.55 26.84
N ALA A 37 -9.18 -18.72 27.36
CA ALA A 37 -8.89 -18.62 28.78
C ALA A 37 -9.09 -17.18 29.31
N SER A 38 -8.62 -16.18 28.56
CA SER A 38 -8.84 -14.76 28.86
C SER A 38 -10.33 -14.41 28.86
N SER A 39 -11.08 -14.87 27.85
CA SER A 39 -12.53 -14.68 27.74
C SER A 39 -13.28 -15.35 28.89
N ALA A 40 -12.88 -16.56 29.31
CA ALA A 40 -13.46 -17.23 30.48
C ALA A 40 -13.20 -16.44 31.77
N SER A 41 -11.98 -15.91 31.96
CA SER A 41 -11.63 -15.05 33.10
C SER A 41 -12.43 -13.75 33.10
N LEU A 42 -12.54 -13.07 31.96
CA LEU A 42 -13.34 -11.86 31.80
C LEU A 42 -14.83 -12.12 32.08
N LYS A 43 -15.36 -13.26 31.64
CA LYS A 43 -16.75 -13.65 31.92
C LYS A 43 -16.99 -13.88 33.40
N GLU A 44 -16.02 -14.45 34.11
CA GLU A 44 -16.11 -14.63 35.56
C GLU A 44 -16.00 -13.29 36.31
N GLN A 45 -15.08 -12.41 35.90
CA GLN A 45 -15.00 -11.05 36.45
C GLN A 45 -16.28 -10.26 36.21
N LEU A 46 -16.89 -10.39 35.03
CA LEU A 46 -18.16 -9.74 34.70
C LEU A 46 -19.29 -10.27 35.60
N LYS A 47 -19.39 -11.58 35.81
CA LYS A 47 -20.34 -12.17 36.78
C LYS A 47 -20.12 -11.65 38.20
N GLN A 48 -18.88 -11.53 38.64
CA GLN A 48 -18.55 -11.00 39.97
C GLN A 48 -18.94 -9.52 40.09
N ARG A 49 -18.71 -8.73 39.05
CA ARG A 49 -19.12 -7.30 39.00
C ARG A 49 -20.63 -7.15 38.98
N ASP A 50 -21.35 -7.95 38.20
CA ASP A 50 -22.81 -7.97 38.17
C ASP A 50 -23.39 -8.35 39.55
N GLN A 51 -22.80 -9.32 40.24
CA GLN A 51 -23.22 -9.68 41.60
C GLN A 51 -22.95 -8.54 42.59
N SER A 52 -21.80 -7.87 42.50
CA SER A 52 -21.47 -6.72 43.34
C SER A 52 -22.41 -5.55 43.08
N LEU A 53 -22.73 -5.28 41.81
CA LEU A 53 -23.63 -4.22 41.39
C LEU A 53 -25.03 -4.47 41.94
N ARG A 54 -25.55 -5.69 41.81
CA ARG A 54 -26.86 -6.07 42.40
C ARG A 54 -26.90 -5.89 43.92
N LYS A 55 -25.80 -6.19 44.63
CA LYS A 55 -25.72 -5.94 46.08
C LYS A 55 -25.77 -4.46 46.40
N GLN A 56 -25.02 -3.63 45.66
CA GLN A 56 -25.03 -2.18 45.82
C GLN A 56 -26.40 -1.57 45.46
N GLU A 57 -27.08 -2.08 44.44
CA GLU A 57 -28.46 -1.67 44.11
C GLU A 57 -29.42 -1.99 45.25
N GLN A 58 -29.33 -3.19 45.84
CA GLN A 58 -30.15 -3.56 47.01
C GLN A 58 -29.85 -2.67 48.24
N GLU A 59 -28.58 -2.32 48.46
CA GLU A 59 -28.19 -1.38 49.52
C GLU A 59 -28.74 0.02 49.26
N MET A 60 -28.67 0.50 48.01
CA MET A 60 -29.23 1.77 47.57
C MET A 60 -30.75 1.81 47.75
N ASP A 61 -31.46 0.74 47.39
CA ASP A 61 -32.91 0.63 47.60
C ASP A 61 -33.28 0.61 49.09
N SER A 62 -32.50 -0.10 49.90
CA SER A 62 -32.68 -0.13 51.36
C SER A 62 -32.43 1.25 51.99
N LEU A 63 -31.39 1.95 51.56
CA LEU A 63 -31.07 3.30 52.04
C LEU A 63 -32.10 4.32 51.55
N SER A 64 -32.55 4.21 50.31
CA SER A 64 -33.63 5.01 49.74
C SER A 64 -34.93 4.83 50.52
N PHE A 65 -35.31 3.59 50.85
CA PHE A 65 -36.48 3.30 51.68
C PHE A 65 -36.36 3.90 53.08
N ARG A 66 -35.18 3.78 53.72
CA ARG A 66 -34.94 4.39 55.04
C ARG A 66 -35.00 5.92 54.98
N ASN A 67 -34.43 6.53 53.94
CA ASN A 67 -34.49 7.97 53.72
C ASN A 67 -35.92 8.44 53.43
N GLN A 68 -36.72 7.71 52.66
CA GLN A 68 -38.14 8.02 52.46
C GLN A 68 -38.94 7.91 53.75
N GLN A 69 -38.65 6.91 54.59
CA GLN A 69 -39.30 6.78 55.90
C GLN A 69 -38.93 7.94 56.84
N LEU A 70 -37.66 8.34 56.86
CA LEU A 70 -37.19 9.50 57.60
C LEU A 70 -37.82 10.79 57.08
N ALA A 71 -37.88 10.98 55.75
CA ALA A 71 -38.51 12.13 55.12
C ALA A 71 -39.99 12.26 55.52
N LYS A 72 -40.76 11.16 55.46
CA LYS A 72 -42.17 11.14 55.92
C LYS A 72 -42.31 11.43 57.41
N ARG A 73 -41.37 10.96 58.25
CA ARG A 73 -41.38 11.27 59.68
C ARG A 73 -41.06 12.74 59.95
N VAL A 74 -40.13 13.33 59.19
CA VAL A 74 -39.81 14.75 59.27
C VAL A 74 -40.99 15.60 58.79
N GLU A 75 -41.65 15.19 57.71
CA GLU A 75 -42.86 15.85 57.18
C GLU A 75 -43.99 15.85 58.23
N LEU A 76 -44.26 14.71 58.88
CA LEU A 76 -45.24 14.63 59.98
C LEU A 76 -44.84 15.51 61.19
N LEU A 77 -43.56 15.54 61.56
CA LEU A 77 -43.08 16.40 62.65
C LEU A 77 -43.18 17.89 62.30
N GLN A 78 -43.00 18.25 61.02
CA GLN A 78 -43.22 19.61 60.52
C GLN A 78 -44.72 19.98 60.53
N GLU A 79 -45.60 19.05 60.17
CA GLU A 79 -47.06 19.23 60.28
C GLU A 79 -47.52 19.37 61.74
N GLU A 80 -46.96 18.56 62.67
CA GLU A 80 -47.23 18.66 64.10
C GLU A 80 -46.70 19.97 64.71
N LEU A 81 -45.51 20.44 64.29
CA LEU A 81 -44.98 21.74 64.68
C LEU A 81 -45.84 22.88 64.16
N ALA A 82 -46.26 22.84 62.89
CA ALA A 82 -47.16 23.85 62.31
C ALA A 82 -48.54 23.85 63.01
N ALA A 83 -49.06 22.67 63.40
CA ALA A 83 -50.30 22.55 64.17
C ALA A 83 -50.16 23.02 65.63
N SER A 84 -48.97 22.85 66.23
CA SER A 84 -48.62 23.33 67.57
C SER A 84 -48.43 24.86 67.61
N GLU A 85 -47.77 25.43 66.61
CA GLU A 85 -47.63 26.89 66.43
C GLU A 85 -48.99 27.57 66.20
N ALA A 86 -49.96 26.86 65.61
CA ALA A 86 -51.34 27.33 65.45
C ALA A 86 -52.20 27.31 66.75
N LYS A 87 -51.73 26.71 67.86
CA LYS A 87 -52.48 26.60 69.14
C LYS A 87 -51.91 27.38 70.33
N GLY A 88 -50.81 28.12 70.19
CA GLY A 88 -50.18 28.84 71.30
C GLY A 88 -50.39 30.35 71.30
N LYS A 89 -51.58 30.86 71.66
CA LYS A 89 -51.79 32.28 72.08
C LYS A 89 -53.17 32.52 72.72
N LYS A 90 -53.26 32.55 74.06
CA LYS A 90 -54.19 33.39 74.87
C LYS A 90 -54.09 33.07 76.37
N GLY A 91 -53.97 34.10 77.22
CA GLY A 91 -54.34 34.00 78.64
C GLY A 91 -53.63 34.94 79.62
N LYS A 92 -54.01 36.24 79.65
CA LYS A 92 -53.67 37.21 80.71
C LYS A 92 -54.95 37.94 81.13
N THR A 93 -55.44 37.75 82.37
CA THR A 93 -56.42 38.60 83.14
C THR A 93 -56.69 37.91 84.50
N LYS A 94 -56.41 38.49 85.69
CA LYS A 94 -57.04 39.60 86.47
C LYS A 94 -58.38 39.19 87.16
N GLY A 95 -58.42 39.20 88.50
CA GLY A 95 -59.63 38.99 89.32
C GLY A 95 -59.43 39.51 90.77
N ASP A 96 -60.43 40.25 91.26
CA ASP A 96 -60.48 41.17 92.42
C ASP A 96 -60.75 40.52 93.82
N SER A 97 -60.42 41.28 94.87
CA SER A 97 -60.69 41.08 96.32
C SER A 97 -62.19 41.15 96.69
N PRO A 98 -62.67 40.75 97.90
CA PRO A 98 -62.52 41.61 99.10
C PRO A 98 -62.50 40.94 100.51
N SER A 99 -61.83 41.64 101.44
CA SER A 99 -62.26 41.99 102.82
C SER A 99 -62.00 41.08 104.06
N GLN A 100 -61.47 41.77 105.09
CA GLN A 100 -61.50 41.55 106.56
C GLN A 100 -60.58 40.51 107.22
N HIS A 101 -59.48 40.97 107.86
CA HIS A 101 -59.25 40.89 109.32
C HIS A 101 -57.79 41.26 109.66
N GLY A 102 -57.60 42.45 110.25
CA GLY A 102 -56.31 42.89 110.77
C GLY A 102 -56.06 42.25 112.13
N GLN A 103 -55.19 41.24 112.15
CA GLN A 103 -54.33 40.78 113.27
C GLN A 103 -53.66 39.41 112.96
N GLN A 104 -54.01 38.77 111.84
CA GLN A 104 -53.35 37.56 111.31
C GLN A 104 -52.28 37.86 110.23
N THR A 105 -52.12 39.14 109.85
CA THR A 105 -51.31 39.57 108.72
C THR A 105 -49.81 39.33 108.92
N GLN A 106 -49.26 39.39 110.13
CA GLN A 106 -47.83 39.12 110.32
C GLN A 106 -47.47 37.66 109.98
N SER A 107 -48.24 36.68 110.46
CA SER A 107 -47.97 35.25 110.27
C SER A 107 -48.24 34.75 108.84
N VAL A 108 -49.26 35.29 108.16
CA VAL A 108 -49.57 34.90 106.78
C VAL A 108 -48.61 35.58 105.78
N PHE A 109 -48.16 36.82 106.06
CA PHE A 109 -47.08 37.43 105.28
C PHE A 109 -45.75 36.70 105.49
N ASP A 110 -45.45 36.25 106.70
CA ASP A 110 -44.25 35.45 106.96
C ASP A 110 -44.34 34.07 106.29
N GLU A 111 -45.50 33.39 106.29
CA GLU A 111 -45.71 32.14 105.54
C GLU A 111 -45.69 32.33 104.01
N ASP A 112 -46.27 33.41 103.47
CA ASP A 112 -46.21 33.71 102.03
C ASP A 112 -44.81 34.16 101.59
N LEU A 113 -44.09 34.87 102.46
CA LEU A 113 -42.69 35.22 102.23
C LEU A 113 -41.81 33.97 102.27
N GLN A 114 -42.03 33.06 103.24
CA GLN A 114 -41.37 31.76 103.32
C GLN A 114 -41.63 30.91 102.08
N LYS A 115 -42.89 30.78 101.64
CA LYS A 115 -43.25 30.07 100.39
C LYS A 115 -42.63 30.72 99.16
N LYS A 116 -42.55 32.05 99.09
CA LYS A 116 -41.87 32.75 97.99
C LYS A 116 -40.36 32.56 98.04
N ILE A 117 -39.76 32.47 99.23
CA ILE A 117 -38.33 32.18 99.38
C ILE A 117 -38.06 30.73 98.92
N GLU A 118 -38.88 29.77 99.34
CA GLU A 118 -38.78 28.37 98.92
C GLU A 118 -39.06 28.18 97.42
N GLU A 119 -40.04 28.89 96.86
CA GLU A 119 -40.32 28.90 95.42
C GLU A 119 -39.16 29.54 94.65
N ASN A 120 -38.57 30.62 95.15
CA ASN A 120 -37.42 31.28 94.52
C ASN A 120 -36.15 30.43 94.63
N GLU A 121 -35.94 29.72 95.74
CA GLU A 121 -34.88 28.74 95.89
C GLU A 121 -35.06 27.58 94.90
N ARG A 122 -36.28 27.04 94.77
CA ARG A 122 -36.59 25.99 93.79
C ARG A 122 -36.40 26.48 92.35
N LEU A 123 -36.84 27.70 92.04
CA LEU A 123 -36.64 28.30 90.73
C LEU A 123 -35.15 28.56 90.45
N HIS A 124 -34.37 28.95 91.45
CA HIS A 124 -32.93 29.10 91.33
C HIS A 124 -32.23 27.77 91.05
N ILE A 125 -32.60 26.70 91.74
CA ILE A 125 -32.07 25.35 91.48
C ILE A 125 -32.46 24.91 90.07
N GLN A 126 -33.73 25.05 89.68
CA GLN A 126 -34.19 24.65 88.36
C GLN A 126 -33.53 25.47 87.23
N PHE A 127 -33.34 26.78 87.45
CA PHE A 127 -32.64 27.65 86.52
C PHE A 127 -31.16 27.28 86.41
N TYR A 128 -30.51 26.99 87.54
CA TYR A 128 -29.12 26.54 87.56
C TYR A 128 -28.93 25.19 86.87
N GLU A 129 -29.82 24.22 87.11
CA GLU A 129 -29.81 22.93 86.43
C GLU A 129 -30.05 23.06 84.92
N ALA A 130 -30.99 23.91 84.50
CA ALA A 130 -31.23 24.20 83.08
C ALA A 130 -30.03 24.90 82.42
N ASP A 131 -29.43 25.89 83.09
CA ASP A 131 -28.22 26.59 82.62
C ASP A 131 -27.03 25.63 82.49
N GLU A 132 -26.84 24.73 83.46
CA GLU A 132 -25.82 23.68 83.41
C GLU A 132 -26.07 22.66 82.28
N GLN A 133 -27.33 22.27 82.05
CA GLN A 133 -27.67 21.40 80.92
C GLN A 133 -27.42 22.09 79.57
N HIS A 134 -27.79 23.37 79.43
CA HIS A 134 -27.49 24.16 78.24
C HIS A 134 -25.99 24.33 78.02
N LYS A 135 -25.21 24.63 79.06
CA LYS A 135 -23.74 24.69 78.96
C LYS A 135 -23.13 23.37 78.52
N ARG A 136 -23.64 22.23 79.03
CA ARG A 136 -23.17 20.90 78.60
C ARG A 136 -23.52 20.63 77.13
N GLN A 137 -24.73 20.95 76.71
CA GLN A 137 -25.15 20.81 75.30
C GLN A 137 -24.34 21.74 74.38
N GLU A 138 -24.09 22.99 74.78
CA GLU A 138 -23.22 23.90 74.04
C GLU A 138 -21.79 23.39 73.96
N ALA A 139 -21.24 22.83 75.04
CA ALA A 139 -19.90 22.26 75.06
C ALA A 139 -19.80 21.01 74.16
N GLU A 140 -20.82 20.15 74.17
CA GLU A 140 -20.89 18.95 73.33
C GLU A 140 -21.03 19.31 71.85
N LEU A 141 -21.89 20.27 71.50
CA LEU A 141 -22.03 20.77 70.13
C LEU A 141 -20.76 21.48 69.65
N ARG A 142 -20.08 22.25 70.51
CA ARG A 142 -18.78 22.85 70.17
C ARG A 142 -17.71 21.79 69.94
N ALA A 143 -17.66 20.75 70.77
CA ALA A 143 -16.72 19.65 70.55
C ALA A 143 -17.00 18.90 69.23
N GLN A 144 -18.27 18.68 68.89
CA GLN A 144 -18.66 18.08 67.61
C GLN A 144 -18.32 18.99 66.42
N LEU A 145 -18.49 20.31 66.55
CA LEU A 145 -18.07 21.27 65.52
C LEU A 145 -16.54 21.24 65.33
N ASP A 146 -15.77 21.27 66.41
CA ASP A 146 -14.29 21.20 66.35
C ASP A 146 -13.81 19.87 65.70
N GLU A 147 -14.49 18.76 65.96
CA GLU A 147 -14.18 17.46 65.37
C GLU A 147 -14.51 17.43 63.87
N LEU A 148 -15.68 17.93 63.49
CA LEU A 148 -16.07 18.05 62.07
C LEU A 148 -15.19 19.02 61.29
N GLU A 149 -14.75 20.12 61.90
CA GLU A 149 -13.81 21.06 61.30
C GLU A 149 -12.46 20.39 61.03
N LYS A 150 -11.92 19.63 62.00
CA LYS A 150 -10.69 18.86 61.82
C LYS A 150 -10.81 17.79 60.74
N ASP A 151 -11.92 17.07 60.69
CA ASP A 151 -12.15 16.05 59.65
C ASP A 151 -12.26 16.69 58.27
N SER A 152 -12.93 17.85 58.16
CA SER A 152 -12.99 18.63 56.93
C SER A 152 -11.61 19.10 56.48
N GLU A 153 -10.77 19.61 57.39
CA GLU A 153 -9.38 19.99 57.10
C GLU A 153 -8.53 18.81 56.62
N GLN A 154 -8.68 17.63 57.25
CA GLN A 154 -7.97 16.42 56.84
C GLN A 154 -8.41 15.96 55.44
N HIS A 155 -9.72 15.95 55.17
CA HIS A 155 -10.23 15.62 53.85
C HIS A 155 -9.76 16.61 52.79
N GLN A 156 -9.76 17.90 53.10
CA GLN A 156 -9.23 18.94 52.20
C GLN A 156 -7.74 18.71 51.90
N ALA A 157 -6.92 18.42 52.91
CA ALA A 157 -5.50 18.12 52.73
C ALA A 157 -5.25 16.88 51.86
N VAL A 158 -6.09 15.83 51.99
CA VAL A 158 -6.02 14.64 51.13
C VAL A 158 -6.39 14.98 49.69
N VAL A 159 -7.44 15.78 49.47
CA VAL A 159 -7.87 16.23 48.14
C VAL A 159 -6.76 17.06 47.48
N ASP A 160 -6.15 17.99 48.20
CA ASP A 160 -5.05 18.83 47.69
C ASP A 160 -3.81 17.98 47.36
N GLY A 161 -3.48 17.01 48.22
CA GLY A 161 -2.40 16.07 47.99
C GLY A 161 -2.61 15.17 46.76
N LEU A 162 -3.84 14.67 46.56
CA LEU A 162 -4.20 13.92 45.36
C LEU A 162 -4.17 14.78 44.11
N THR A 163 -4.74 16.00 44.18
CA THR A 163 -4.75 16.96 43.07
C THR A 163 -3.33 17.30 42.62
N THR A 164 -2.42 17.56 43.56
CA THR A 164 -1.01 17.82 43.27
C THR A 164 -0.32 16.63 42.61
N LYS A 165 -0.58 15.40 43.08
CA LYS A 165 -0.02 14.17 42.47
C LYS A 165 -0.53 13.95 41.05
N TYR A 166 -1.83 14.19 40.81
CA TYR A 166 -2.41 14.06 39.48
C TYR A 166 -1.87 15.13 38.53
N MET A 167 -1.78 16.39 38.97
CA MET A 167 -1.15 17.46 38.19
C MET A 167 0.28 17.11 37.79
N ALA A 168 1.14 16.73 38.74
CA ALA A 168 2.52 16.37 38.45
C ALA A 168 2.63 15.17 37.49
N THR A 169 1.67 14.23 37.55
CA THR A 169 1.63 13.09 36.62
C THR A 169 1.19 13.52 35.22
N ILE A 170 0.21 14.42 35.11
CA ILE A 170 -0.22 14.99 33.84
C ILE A 170 0.93 15.76 33.18
N GLU A 171 1.63 16.61 33.92
CA GLU A 171 2.77 17.37 33.41
C GLU A 171 3.90 16.45 32.92
N ARG A 172 4.20 15.39 33.69
CA ARG A 172 5.19 14.38 33.28
C ARG A 172 4.78 13.70 31.97
N LEU A 173 3.52 13.27 31.87
CA LEU A 173 2.98 12.62 30.67
C LEU A 173 2.96 13.58 29.46
N GLN A 174 2.67 14.87 29.68
CA GLN A 174 2.73 15.89 28.63
C GLN A 174 4.16 16.12 28.13
N SER A 175 5.14 16.17 29.04
CA SER A 175 6.56 16.26 28.69
C SER A 175 7.03 15.03 27.90
N ASP A 176 6.65 13.83 28.35
CA ASP A 176 6.98 12.58 27.67
C ASP A 176 6.33 12.48 26.28
N LYS A 177 5.07 12.91 26.15
CA LYS A 177 4.38 13.01 24.86
C LYS A 177 5.14 13.92 23.89
N ALA A 178 5.48 15.13 24.30
CA ALA A 178 6.24 16.07 23.46
C ALA A 178 7.59 15.49 23.05
N ARG A 179 8.29 14.83 23.97
CA ARG A 179 9.57 14.17 23.70
C ARG A 179 9.44 13.02 22.69
N LEU A 180 8.36 12.23 22.78
CA LEU A 180 8.09 11.13 21.84
C LEU A 180 7.68 11.65 20.46
N GLU A 181 6.90 12.74 20.39
CA GLU A 181 6.53 13.39 19.12
C GLU A 181 7.76 13.88 18.36
N VAL A 182 8.72 14.52 19.06
CA VAL A 182 9.98 14.95 18.43
C VAL A 182 10.79 13.74 17.93
N LYS A 183 10.91 12.68 18.73
CA LYS A 183 11.61 11.45 18.31
C LYS A 183 10.96 10.80 17.09
N ALA A 184 9.62 10.74 17.05
CA ALA A 184 8.89 10.19 15.91
C ALA A 184 9.16 10.99 14.63
N GLN A 185 9.13 12.34 14.70
CA GLN A 185 9.45 13.19 13.55
C GLN A 185 10.90 13.01 13.08
N THR A 186 11.87 12.84 13.99
CA THR A 186 13.27 12.58 13.61
C THR A 186 13.41 11.24 12.89
N LEU A 187 12.82 10.17 13.43
CA LEU A 187 12.83 8.85 12.78
C LEU A 187 12.13 8.87 11.41
N GLU A 188 11.07 9.67 11.25
CA GLU A 188 10.40 9.83 9.96
C GLU A 188 11.31 10.52 8.92
N ARG A 189 12.06 11.54 9.34
CA ARG A 189 13.05 12.22 8.47
C ARG A 189 14.17 11.27 8.07
N GLU A 190 14.74 10.53 9.01
CA GLU A 190 15.77 9.53 8.74
C GLU A 190 15.27 8.43 7.79
N ALA A 191 14.04 7.94 7.99
CA ALA A 191 13.43 6.95 7.09
C ALA A 191 13.21 7.50 5.67
N LYS A 192 12.83 8.78 5.53
CA LYS A 192 12.74 9.44 4.21
C LYS A 192 14.12 9.53 3.56
N GLU A 193 15.15 9.91 4.30
CA GLU A 193 16.51 10.00 3.77
C GLU A 193 17.05 8.62 3.33
N CYS A 194 16.85 7.57 4.14
CA CYS A 194 17.22 6.21 3.76
C CYS A 194 16.52 5.73 2.48
N ARG A 195 15.24 6.08 2.29
CA ARG A 195 14.51 5.78 1.04
C ARG A 195 15.15 6.48 -0.15
N MET A 196 15.41 7.79 -0.05
CA MET A 196 16.05 8.55 -1.12
C MET A 196 17.41 7.96 -1.53
N ARG A 197 18.27 7.63 -0.55
CA ARG A 197 19.57 6.99 -0.84
C ARG A 197 19.42 5.62 -1.51
N THR A 198 18.39 4.86 -1.14
CA THR A 198 18.11 3.55 -1.76
C THR A 198 17.68 3.72 -3.22
N ASP A 199 16.83 4.70 -3.51
CA ASP A 199 16.38 5.00 -4.87
C ASP A 199 17.53 5.49 -5.76
N GLU A 200 18.41 6.35 -5.23
CA GLU A 200 19.64 6.78 -5.91
C GLU A 200 20.56 5.60 -6.23
N CYS A 201 20.79 4.71 -5.26
CA CYS A 201 21.61 3.50 -5.46
C CYS A 201 21.00 2.57 -6.53
N GLN A 202 19.66 2.37 -6.51
CA GLN A 202 18.97 1.60 -7.54
C GLN A 202 19.10 2.24 -8.93
N GLN A 203 19.02 3.57 -9.00
CA GLN A 203 19.16 4.29 -10.26
C GLN A 203 20.57 4.16 -10.83
N GLN A 204 21.60 4.30 -10.00
CA GLN A 204 22.99 4.07 -10.38
C GLN A 204 23.22 2.63 -10.85
N LEU A 205 22.66 1.63 -10.15
CA LEU A 205 22.75 0.23 -10.57
C LEU A 205 22.12 0.00 -11.94
N ARG A 206 20.93 0.59 -12.20
CA ARG A 206 20.27 0.51 -13.51
C ARG A 206 21.11 1.15 -14.62
N GLN A 207 21.75 2.29 -14.32
CA GLN A 207 22.66 2.94 -15.27
C GLN A 207 23.86 2.05 -15.59
N CYS A 208 24.55 1.51 -14.57
CA CYS A 208 25.67 0.60 -14.77
C CYS A 208 25.27 -0.67 -15.54
N GLN A 209 24.10 -1.25 -15.24
CA GLN A 209 23.57 -2.40 -15.97
C GLN A 209 23.30 -2.08 -17.44
N SER A 210 22.73 -0.90 -17.73
CA SER A 210 22.48 -0.44 -19.09
C SER A 210 23.78 -0.25 -19.88
N GLU A 211 24.77 0.41 -19.27
CA GLU A 211 26.09 0.63 -19.86
C GLU A 211 26.82 -0.69 -20.13
N LEU A 212 26.84 -1.60 -19.16
CA LEU A 212 27.46 -2.91 -19.31
C LEU A 212 26.77 -3.73 -20.41
N ASN A 213 25.44 -3.70 -20.47
CA ASN A 213 24.69 -4.40 -21.51
C ASN A 213 24.97 -3.79 -22.90
N LYS A 214 25.13 -2.47 -23.00
CA LYS A 214 25.55 -1.79 -24.22
C LYS A 214 26.96 -2.23 -24.63
N GLN A 215 27.92 -2.27 -23.70
CA GLN A 215 29.28 -2.74 -23.96
C GLN A 215 29.31 -4.21 -24.40
N VAL A 216 28.59 -5.10 -23.70
CA VAL A 216 28.51 -6.51 -24.07
C VAL A 216 27.91 -6.70 -25.46
N LYS A 217 26.84 -5.97 -25.81
CA LYS A 217 26.27 -6.00 -27.16
C LYS A 217 27.28 -5.52 -28.21
N GLN A 218 27.99 -4.43 -27.93
CA GLN A 218 29.01 -3.89 -28.82
C GLN A 218 30.16 -4.89 -29.02
N SER A 219 30.74 -5.42 -27.93
CA SER A 219 31.80 -6.42 -27.98
C SER A 219 31.34 -7.70 -28.67
N SER A 220 30.11 -8.17 -28.40
CA SER A 220 29.54 -9.34 -29.07
C SER A 220 29.34 -9.10 -30.56
N SER A 221 28.92 -7.89 -30.97
CA SER A 221 28.80 -7.53 -32.39
C SER A 221 30.16 -7.50 -33.07
N VAL A 222 31.18 -6.91 -32.42
CA VAL A 222 32.55 -6.86 -32.95
C VAL A 222 33.12 -8.27 -33.07
N ILE A 223 32.95 -9.13 -32.06
CA ILE A 223 33.41 -10.52 -32.12
C ILE A 223 32.65 -11.30 -33.22
N GLN A 224 31.34 -11.10 -33.35
CA GLN A 224 30.55 -11.77 -34.38
C GLN A 224 30.88 -11.30 -35.81
N GLU A 225 31.30 -10.06 -35.98
CA GLU A 225 31.66 -9.47 -37.28
C GLU A 225 33.16 -9.66 -37.64
N LYS A 226 34.06 -9.74 -36.65
CA LYS A 226 35.52 -9.61 -36.84
C LYS A 226 36.36 -10.80 -36.37
N VAL A 227 35.84 -12.03 -36.39
CA VAL A 227 36.71 -13.22 -36.44
C VAL A 227 36.88 -13.57 -37.92
N PRO A 228 37.75 -12.84 -38.65
CA PRO A 228 39.21 -13.06 -38.66
C PRO A 228 40.07 -11.87 -38.16
N PHE A 229 41.25 -12.20 -37.65
CA PHE A 229 42.39 -11.38 -37.16
C PHE A 229 42.27 -9.85 -37.36
N ASN A 230 42.03 -9.08 -36.29
CA ASN A 230 42.12 -7.61 -36.36
C ASN A 230 43.18 -7.11 -35.39
N ASP A 231 44.39 -6.88 -35.90
CA ASP A 231 45.46 -6.27 -35.12
C ASP A 231 45.29 -4.74 -35.18
N THR A 232 44.78 -4.18 -34.08
CA THR A 232 44.52 -2.74 -33.95
C THR A 232 45.77 -1.86 -34.03
N LYS A 233 46.99 -2.42 -33.99
CA LYS A 233 48.23 -1.64 -34.10
C LYS A 233 48.76 -1.48 -35.52
N PHE A 234 48.42 -2.37 -36.45
CA PHE A 234 48.96 -2.35 -37.80
C PHE A 234 47.88 -2.71 -38.83
N SER A 235 47.27 -1.65 -39.39
CA SER A 235 46.16 -1.76 -40.34
C SER A 235 46.49 -2.60 -41.58
N ASP A 236 47.75 -2.63 -42.01
CA ASP A 236 48.16 -3.29 -43.26
C ASP A 236 48.03 -4.81 -43.18
N TYR A 237 48.17 -5.41 -41.99
CA TYR A 237 47.98 -6.85 -41.80
C TYR A 237 46.52 -7.27 -41.84
N ASN A 238 45.58 -6.34 -41.72
CA ASN A 238 44.15 -6.63 -41.90
C ASN A 238 43.81 -6.99 -43.36
N SER A 239 44.68 -6.66 -44.31
CA SER A 239 44.57 -7.08 -45.71
C SER A 239 44.86 -8.57 -45.93
N LEU A 240 45.55 -9.22 -44.98
CA LEU A 240 45.84 -10.66 -44.99
C LEU A 240 44.70 -11.50 -44.39
N ASN A 241 43.61 -10.86 -43.93
CA ASN A 241 42.45 -11.56 -43.47
C ASN A 241 41.81 -12.36 -44.61
N VAL A 242 41.91 -13.68 -44.52
CA VAL A 242 41.15 -14.58 -45.38
C VAL A 242 39.67 -14.42 -45.03
N PRO A 243 38.78 -14.11 -46.00
CA PRO A 243 37.35 -14.08 -45.75
C PRO A 243 36.93 -15.37 -45.04
N PRO A 244 36.29 -15.30 -43.87
CA PRO A 244 35.93 -16.50 -43.14
C PRO A 244 35.00 -17.31 -44.05
N HIS A 245 35.30 -18.59 -44.22
CA HIS A 245 34.50 -19.52 -45.02
C HIS A 245 33.15 -19.75 -44.33
N ASN A 246 32.28 -18.75 -44.42
CA ASN A 246 30.99 -18.73 -43.78
C ASN A 246 30.02 -19.44 -44.72
N ARG A 247 30.01 -20.78 -44.61
CA ARG A 247 29.15 -21.67 -45.41
C ARG A 247 27.70 -21.20 -45.43
N ARG A 248 27.21 -20.62 -44.33
CA ARG A 248 25.84 -20.08 -44.23
C ARG A 248 25.63 -18.85 -45.11
N HIS A 249 26.61 -17.96 -45.21
CA HIS A 249 26.53 -16.78 -46.07
C HIS A 249 26.70 -17.15 -47.55
N GLN A 250 27.58 -18.11 -47.86
CA GLN A 250 27.76 -18.63 -49.21
C GLN A 250 26.51 -19.35 -49.72
N LEU A 251 25.87 -20.19 -48.89
CA LEU A 251 24.61 -20.83 -49.23
C LEU A 251 23.51 -19.80 -49.48
N LYS A 252 23.39 -18.77 -48.64
CA LYS A 252 22.45 -17.66 -48.87
C LYS A 252 22.72 -16.90 -50.16
N ALA A 253 23.98 -16.58 -50.45
CA ALA A 253 24.36 -15.89 -51.69
C ALA A 253 24.06 -16.75 -52.92
N ARG A 254 24.31 -18.05 -52.84
CA ARG A 254 23.96 -19.02 -53.88
C ARG A 254 22.45 -19.14 -54.08
N ASP A 255 21.68 -19.19 -52.99
CA ASP A 255 20.21 -19.25 -53.03
C ASP A 255 19.63 -18.00 -53.68
N VAL A 256 20.14 -16.81 -53.32
CA VAL A 256 19.71 -15.53 -53.92
C VAL A 256 20.12 -15.44 -55.39
N ALA A 257 21.35 -15.83 -55.74
CA ALA A 257 21.80 -15.88 -57.12
C ALA A 257 20.99 -16.89 -57.95
N GLY A 258 20.59 -18.02 -57.36
CA GLY A 258 19.71 -19.01 -58.00
C GLY A 258 18.31 -18.48 -58.24
N GLN A 259 17.74 -17.75 -57.28
CA GLN A 259 16.45 -17.06 -57.47
C GLN A 259 16.55 -16.00 -58.57
N ALA A 260 17.61 -15.18 -58.56
CA ALA A 260 17.84 -14.19 -59.61
C ALA A 260 17.99 -14.85 -60.99
N LEU A 261 18.75 -15.94 -61.09
CA LEU A 261 18.88 -16.71 -62.33
C LEU A 261 17.52 -17.20 -62.82
N SER A 262 16.68 -17.79 -61.96
CA SER A 262 15.35 -18.26 -62.36
C SER A 262 14.45 -17.15 -62.93
N PHE A 263 14.43 -15.97 -62.30
CA PHE A 263 13.66 -14.84 -62.80
C PHE A 263 14.19 -14.31 -64.14
N ILE A 264 15.51 -14.34 -64.33
CA ILE A 264 16.14 -13.90 -65.57
C ILE A 264 15.85 -14.89 -66.69
N GLN A 265 15.88 -16.20 -66.43
CA GLN A 265 15.50 -17.23 -67.38
C GLN A 265 14.03 -17.09 -67.81
N ASP A 266 13.11 -16.87 -66.86
CA ASP A 266 11.70 -16.63 -67.15
C ASP A 266 11.50 -15.37 -68.01
N LEU A 267 12.18 -14.28 -67.68
CA LEU A 267 12.13 -13.03 -68.44
C LEU A 267 12.67 -13.19 -69.86
N ILE A 268 13.82 -13.84 -70.01
CA ILE A 268 14.47 -14.08 -71.30
C ILE A 268 13.60 -14.98 -72.16
N ALA A 269 13.06 -16.07 -71.61
CA ALA A 269 12.12 -16.94 -72.31
C ALA A 269 10.87 -16.17 -72.76
N ALA A 270 10.30 -15.31 -71.89
CA ALA A 270 9.16 -14.48 -72.24
C ALA A 270 9.48 -13.47 -73.37
N LEU A 271 10.64 -12.82 -73.32
CA LEU A 271 11.08 -11.88 -74.35
C LEU A 271 11.37 -12.58 -75.68
N LEU A 272 12.03 -13.74 -75.67
CA LEU A 272 12.28 -14.53 -76.87
C LEU A 272 10.96 -15.02 -77.49
N ASN A 273 10.05 -15.54 -76.68
CA ASN A 273 8.71 -15.90 -77.14
C ASN A 273 7.96 -14.70 -77.70
N PHE A 274 8.01 -13.54 -77.04
CA PHE A 274 7.42 -12.31 -77.55
C PHE A 274 7.99 -11.92 -78.92
N HIS A 275 9.33 -11.95 -79.08
CA HIS A 275 9.97 -11.65 -80.35
C HIS A 275 9.57 -12.65 -81.44
N SER A 276 9.63 -13.95 -81.18
CA SER A 276 9.27 -15.00 -82.14
C SER A 276 7.78 -14.97 -82.52
N TYR A 277 6.87 -14.80 -81.55
CA TYR A 277 5.43 -14.70 -81.86
C TYR A 277 5.10 -13.38 -82.59
N THR A 278 5.75 -12.28 -82.22
CA THR A 278 5.55 -11.00 -82.92
C THR A 278 6.06 -11.11 -84.36
N GLU A 279 7.22 -11.72 -84.57
CA GLU A 279 7.75 -12.01 -85.89
C GLU A 279 6.79 -12.89 -86.69
N GLN A 280 6.31 -14.01 -86.15
CA GLN A 280 5.32 -14.86 -86.80
C GLN A 280 4.06 -14.09 -87.19
N ARG A 281 3.54 -13.21 -86.32
CA ARG A 281 2.36 -12.38 -86.64
C ARG A 281 2.63 -11.37 -87.74
N VAL A 282 3.82 -10.76 -87.75
CA VAL A 282 4.28 -9.83 -88.80
C VAL A 282 4.41 -10.54 -90.16
N HIS A 283 4.69 -11.85 -90.16
CA HIS A 283 4.75 -12.69 -91.36
C HIS A 283 3.40 -13.27 -91.79
N ILE A 284 2.43 -13.41 -90.87
CA ILE A 284 1.08 -13.94 -91.13
C ILE A 284 0.16 -12.85 -91.71
N TYR A 285 0.42 -11.56 -91.48
CA TYR A 285 -0.42 -10.46 -91.97
C TYR A 285 0.19 -9.80 -93.23
N PRO A 286 -0.45 -9.80 -94.42
CA PRO A 286 -1.80 -10.25 -94.77
C PRO A 286 -1.80 -11.54 -95.61
N ARG A 287 -1.76 -12.72 -94.97
CA ARG A 287 -2.03 -14.00 -95.64
C ARG A 287 -3.52 -14.30 -95.64
N ASP A 288 -4.23 -13.66 -96.57
CA ASP A 288 -5.41 -14.26 -97.20
C ASP A 288 -5.21 -14.44 -98.72
N SER A 289 -4.00 -14.23 -99.25
CA SER A 289 -3.69 -14.57 -100.64
C SER A 289 -2.20 -14.92 -100.77
N SER A 290 -1.94 -16.12 -101.28
CA SER A 290 -0.62 -16.74 -101.44
C SER A 290 0.30 -16.10 -102.49
N ILE A 291 0.25 -14.76 -102.69
CA ILE A 291 0.90 -14.10 -103.85
C ILE A 291 1.71 -12.84 -103.50
N GLU A 292 1.57 -12.19 -102.32
CA GLU A 292 2.35 -10.97 -102.03
C GLU A 292 3.60 -11.20 -101.15
N PRO A 293 4.77 -10.61 -101.51
CA PRO A 293 5.95 -10.61 -100.65
C PRO A 293 5.73 -9.78 -99.38
N ILE A 294 6.41 -10.16 -98.29
CA ILE A 294 6.36 -9.43 -97.01
C ILE A 294 6.75 -7.96 -97.26
N SER A 295 5.97 -7.02 -96.72
CA SER A 295 6.26 -5.60 -96.83
C SER A 295 7.71 -5.30 -96.38
N PRO A 296 8.48 -4.47 -97.10
CA PRO A 296 9.82 -4.07 -96.70
C PRO A 296 9.89 -3.52 -95.26
N LEU A 297 8.79 -2.91 -94.79
CA LEU A 297 8.63 -2.38 -93.44
C LEU A 297 8.54 -3.51 -92.40
N ASN A 298 7.76 -4.54 -92.68
CA ASN A 298 7.62 -5.73 -91.84
C ASN A 298 8.90 -6.57 -91.79
N GLN A 299 9.63 -6.64 -92.91
CA GLN A 299 10.93 -7.29 -92.98
C GLN A 299 11.97 -6.57 -92.11
N LYS A 300 12.00 -5.23 -92.17
CA LYS A 300 12.88 -4.40 -91.33
C LYS A 300 12.54 -4.50 -89.85
N PHE A 301 11.25 -4.58 -89.49
CA PHE A 301 10.83 -4.80 -88.11
C PHE A 301 11.23 -6.18 -87.60
N SER A 302 11.07 -7.22 -88.42
CA SER A 302 11.50 -8.59 -88.08
C SER A 302 13.01 -8.67 -87.85
N GLN A 303 13.80 -7.93 -88.66
CA GLN A 303 15.25 -7.81 -88.46
C GLN A 303 15.59 -7.21 -87.09
N TYR A 304 14.88 -6.16 -86.66
CA TYR A 304 15.10 -5.58 -85.32
C TYR A 304 14.68 -6.51 -84.18
N LEU A 305 13.60 -7.29 -84.36
CA LEU A 305 13.20 -8.31 -83.37
C LEU A 305 14.26 -9.40 -83.24
N HIS A 306 14.87 -9.84 -84.35
CA HIS A 306 15.95 -10.82 -84.35
C HIS A 306 17.23 -10.26 -83.70
N GLU A 307 17.57 -9.00 -84.01
CA GLU A 307 18.70 -8.29 -83.39
C GLU A 307 18.51 -8.17 -81.87
N ASN A 308 17.31 -7.78 -81.40
CA ASN A 308 16.98 -7.77 -79.97
C ASN A 308 17.12 -9.16 -79.34
N ALA A 309 16.58 -10.21 -79.96
CA ALA A 309 16.65 -11.58 -79.44
C ALA A 309 18.11 -12.08 -79.29
N ALA A 310 19.01 -11.66 -80.18
CA ALA A 310 20.43 -11.98 -80.09
C ALA A 310 21.13 -11.34 -78.88
N TYR A 311 20.70 -10.16 -78.43
CA TYR A 311 21.26 -9.48 -77.26
C TYR A 311 20.68 -9.95 -75.92
N VAL A 312 19.50 -10.58 -75.94
CA VAL A 312 18.86 -11.10 -74.73
C VAL A 312 19.50 -12.42 -74.27
N ARG A 313 19.93 -13.30 -75.19
CA ARG A 313 20.50 -14.61 -74.84
C ARG A 313 21.79 -14.56 -73.99
N PRO A 314 22.79 -13.69 -74.27
CA PRO A 314 24.00 -13.60 -73.45
C PRO A 314 23.76 -13.21 -71.99
N LEU A 315 22.62 -12.58 -71.67
CA LEU A 315 22.24 -12.27 -70.28
C LEU A 315 21.99 -13.56 -69.48
N GLU A 316 21.40 -14.58 -70.09
CA GLU A 316 21.15 -15.87 -69.45
C GLU A 316 22.47 -16.57 -69.12
N ASP A 317 23.34 -16.69 -70.13
CA ASP A 317 24.64 -17.35 -70.02
C ASP A 317 25.53 -16.69 -68.96
N SER A 318 25.51 -15.35 -68.90
CA SER A 318 26.28 -14.57 -67.91
C SER A 318 25.83 -14.86 -66.47
N PHE A 319 24.52 -14.87 -66.21
CA PHE A 319 24.00 -15.16 -64.87
C PHE A 319 24.13 -16.64 -64.49
N LEU A 320 24.08 -17.54 -65.46
CA LEU A 320 24.28 -18.97 -65.25
C LEU A 320 25.74 -19.25 -64.86
N GLN A 321 26.70 -18.63 -65.53
CA GLN A 321 28.13 -18.70 -65.17
C GLN A 321 28.39 -18.10 -63.77
N LEU A 322 27.74 -16.99 -63.42
CA LEU A 322 27.82 -16.41 -62.08
C LEU A 322 27.29 -17.38 -61.02
N HIS A 323 26.10 -17.95 -61.22
CA HIS A 323 25.51 -18.90 -60.28
C HIS A 323 26.40 -20.14 -60.07
N GLN A 324 26.95 -20.70 -61.15
CA GLN A 324 27.88 -21.82 -61.09
C GLN A 324 29.20 -21.46 -60.38
N SER A 325 29.65 -20.21 -60.47
CA SER A 325 30.88 -19.76 -59.80
C SER A 325 30.77 -19.61 -58.28
N ILE A 326 29.55 -19.57 -57.74
CA ILE A 326 29.28 -19.41 -56.29
C ILE A 326 29.40 -20.76 -55.53
N THR A 327 29.84 -21.84 -56.20
CA THR A 327 30.08 -23.17 -55.58
C THR A 327 31.45 -23.31 -54.89
N GLU A 328 31.62 -24.39 -54.10
CA GLU A 328 32.56 -24.54 -52.97
C GLU A 328 34.06 -24.25 -53.23
N ASP A 329 34.55 -24.26 -54.48
CA ASP A 329 36.00 -24.32 -54.78
C ASP A 329 36.67 -23.06 -55.41
N THR A 330 35.98 -21.94 -55.64
CA THR A 330 36.59 -20.81 -56.39
C THR A 330 36.58 -19.45 -55.70
N LEU A 331 36.98 -19.36 -54.43
CA LEU A 331 37.14 -18.06 -53.75
C LEU A 331 38.11 -17.06 -54.42
N PRO A 332 39.29 -17.46 -54.98
CA PRO A 332 40.21 -16.47 -55.55
C PRO A 332 39.77 -15.90 -56.90
N THR A 333 38.81 -16.55 -57.58
CA THR A 333 38.32 -16.12 -58.91
C THR A 333 36.91 -15.55 -58.91
N ILE A 334 36.15 -15.59 -57.79
CA ILE A 334 34.79 -15.02 -57.73
C ILE A 334 34.79 -13.52 -58.05
N THR A 335 35.74 -12.74 -57.54
CA THR A 335 35.80 -11.30 -57.81
C THR A 335 36.03 -11.00 -59.30
N GLN A 336 36.90 -11.77 -59.95
CA GLN A 336 37.19 -11.64 -61.39
C GLN A 336 36.01 -12.14 -62.24
N LYS A 337 35.37 -13.24 -61.85
CA LYS A 337 34.16 -13.74 -62.55
C LYS A 337 32.98 -12.79 -62.39
N LEU A 338 32.84 -12.15 -61.24
CA LEU A 338 31.82 -11.12 -61.00
C LEU A 338 32.07 -9.88 -61.86
N SER A 339 33.32 -9.42 -61.99
CA SER A 339 33.65 -8.30 -62.87
C SER A 339 33.37 -8.63 -64.34
N THR A 340 33.79 -9.81 -64.81
CA THR A 340 33.51 -10.26 -66.19
C THR A 340 32.01 -10.42 -66.45
N THR A 341 31.25 -10.93 -65.48
CA THR A 341 29.79 -11.01 -65.58
C THR A 341 29.18 -9.61 -65.71
N THR A 342 29.63 -8.67 -64.86
CA THR A 342 29.12 -7.30 -64.88
C THR A 342 29.40 -6.61 -66.22
N GLU A 343 30.60 -6.78 -66.78
CA GLU A 343 30.96 -6.26 -68.11
C GLU A 343 30.09 -6.86 -69.23
N CYS A 344 29.85 -8.17 -69.21
CA CYS A 344 29.00 -8.83 -70.20
C CYS A 344 27.53 -8.36 -70.13
N LEU A 345 27.01 -8.18 -68.91
CA LEU A 345 25.66 -7.65 -68.69
C LEU A 345 25.52 -6.21 -69.16
N LEU A 346 26.48 -5.35 -68.83
CA LEU A 346 26.48 -3.95 -69.28
C LEU A 346 26.55 -3.86 -70.81
N GLY A 347 27.39 -4.67 -71.45
CA GLY A 347 27.49 -4.73 -72.92
C GLY A 347 26.20 -5.21 -73.59
N SER A 348 25.59 -6.27 -73.05
CA SER A 348 24.35 -6.85 -73.59
C SER A 348 23.15 -5.93 -73.38
N LEU A 349 23.00 -5.32 -72.19
CA LEU A 349 21.95 -4.35 -71.90
C LEU A 349 22.12 -3.04 -72.68
N GLY A 350 23.36 -2.57 -72.87
CA GLY A 350 23.65 -1.40 -73.72
C GLY A 350 23.23 -1.65 -75.17
N SER A 351 23.57 -2.83 -75.71
CA SER A 351 23.18 -3.24 -77.06
C SER A 351 21.66 -3.42 -77.21
N LEU A 352 21.00 -4.01 -76.20
CA LEU A 352 19.55 -4.16 -76.16
C LEU A 352 18.81 -2.81 -76.08
N THR A 353 19.35 -1.86 -75.31
CA THR A 353 18.79 -0.50 -75.20
C THR A 353 18.88 0.22 -76.54
N SER A 354 20.03 0.13 -77.22
CA SER A 354 20.23 0.73 -78.53
C SER A 354 19.28 0.13 -79.58
N SER A 355 19.19 -1.19 -79.65
CA SER A 355 18.32 -1.91 -80.60
C SER A 355 16.82 -1.71 -80.32
N THR A 356 16.41 -1.69 -79.05
CA THR A 356 15.04 -1.30 -78.67
C THR A 356 14.74 0.17 -79.03
N GLY A 357 15.74 1.06 -78.95
CA GLY A 357 15.64 2.43 -79.46
C GLY A 357 15.41 2.50 -80.97
N LYS A 358 16.04 1.60 -81.76
CA LYS A 358 15.76 1.47 -83.20
C LYS A 358 14.32 1.04 -83.46
N ILE A 359 13.77 0.13 -82.66
CA ILE A 359 12.36 -0.27 -82.73
C ILE A 359 11.43 0.89 -82.38
N ALA A 360 11.72 1.63 -81.30
CA ALA A 360 10.90 2.77 -80.89
C ALA A 360 10.85 3.87 -81.96
N THR A 361 12.02 4.23 -82.51
CA THR A 361 12.12 5.20 -83.62
C THR A 361 11.46 4.69 -84.91
N PHE A 362 11.54 3.39 -85.18
CA PHE A 362 10.81 2.78 -86.28
C PHE A 362 9.29 2.93 -86.12
N PHE A 363 8.73 2.70 -84.92
CA PHE A 363 7.31 2.90 -84.66
C PHE A 363 6.90 4.38 -84.71
N SER A 364 7.70 5.30 -84.17
CA SER A 364 7.39 6.73 -84.22
C SER A 364 7.38 7.26 -85.66
N ASN A 365 8.32 6.83 -86.49
CA ASN A 365 8.43 7.27 -87.88
C ASN A 365 7.38 6.66 -88.80
N ASN A 366 6.75 5.56 -88.39
CA ASN A 366 5.73 4.86 -89.16
C ASN A 366 4.39 4.81 -88.41
N LEU A 367 4.16 5.74 -87.47
CA LEU A 367 2.99 5.72 -86.61
C LEU A 367 1.69 5.74 -87.42
N ASP A 368 1.64 6.57 -88.48
CA ASP A 368 0.49 6.68 -89.38
C ASP A 368 0.13 5.36 -90.07
N PHE A 369 1.12 4.49 -90.34
CA PHE A 369 0.90 3.16 -90.89
C PHE A 369 0.26 2.21 -89.86
N PHE A 370 0.60 2.35 -88.58
CA PHE A 370 0.08 1.51 -87.50
C PHE A 370 -1.24 2.03 -86.89
N THR A 371 -1.52 3.34 -86.99
CA THR A 371 -2.70 3.99 -86.40
C THR A 371 -3.84 4.24 -87.39
N SER A 372 -3.61 4.03 -88.69
CA SER A 372 -4.66 4.13 -89.70
C SER A 372 -5.78 3.12 -89.41
N SER A 373 -6.91 3.61 -88.91
CA SER A 373 -8.13 2.86 -88.66
C SER A 373 -8.79 2.44 -89.97
N GLY A 374 -8.27 1.41 -90.61
CA GLY A 374 -8.88 0.80 -91.78
C GLY A 374 -8.34 -0.61 -91.98
N TYR A 375 -9.07 -1.62 -91.51
CA TYR A 375 -9.03 -2.92 -92.16
C TYR A 375 -9.70 -2.76 -93.52
N SER A 376 -8.98 -2.18 -94.47
CA SER A 376 -9.31 -2.30 -95.89
C SER A 376 -8.07 -2.85 -96.59
N PRO A 377 -8.17 -3.94 -97.37
CA PRO A 377 -7.11 -4.33 -98.28
C PRO A 377 -6.76 -3.10 -99.14
N ARG A 378 -5.49 -2.73 -99.15
CA ARG A 378 -5.01 -1.54 -99.84
C ARG A 378 -5.44 -1.60 -101.31
N GLY A 379 -6.43 -0.79 -101.68
CA GLY A 379 -6.99 -0.74 -103.05
C GLY A 379 -8.49 -1.06 -103.19
N SER A 380 -9.22 -1.42 -102.13
CA SER A 380 -10.66 -1.71 -102.20
C SER A 380 -11.52 -0.68 -101.44
N THR A 381 -12.57 -0.17 -102.10
CA THR A 381 -13.58 0.77 -101.55
C THR A 381 -14.76 0.07 -100.87
N VAL A 382 -14.65 -1.23 -100.57
CA VAL A 382 -15.75 -2.00 -99.99
C VAL A 382 -15.64 -2.02 -98.46
N THR A 383 -16.66 -1.46 -97.79
CA THR A 383 -16.86 -1.55 -96.34
C THR A 383 -17.08 -3.01 -95.92
N LEU A 384 -16.38 -3.45 -94.87
CA LEU A 384 -16.53 -4.79 -94.29
C LEU A 384 -17.99 -5.09 -93.94
N ASN A 385 -18.44 -6.30 -94.29
CA ASN A 385 -19.82 -6.75 -94.11
C ASN A 385 -20.16 -6.85 -92.60
N PRO A 386 -21.24 -6.20 -92.10
CA PRO A 386 -21.55 -6.08 -90.67
C PRO A 386 -21.57 -7.39 -89.87
N LEU A 387 -21.89 -8.52 -90.51
CA LEU A 387 -21.89 -9.85 -89.88
C LEU A 387 -20.50 -10.34 -89.43
N GLN A 388 -19.43 -9.97 -90.15
CA GLN A 388 -18.06 -10.34 -89.76
C GLN A 388 -17.57 -9.51 -88.58
N ALA A 389 -17.98 -8.24 -88.49
CA ALA A 389 -17.69 -7.37 -87.35
C ALA A 389 -18.39 -7.87 -86.06
N GLU A 390 -19.62 -8.36 -86.19
CA GLU A 390 -20.40 -8.92 -85.07
C GLU A 390 -19.79 -10.22 -84.53
N THR A 391 -19.31 -11.09 -85.42
CA THR A 391 -18.65 -12.35 -85.07
C THR A 391 -17.33 -12.11 -84.32
N MET A 392 -16.56 -11.11 -84.75
CA MET A 392 -15.35 -10.66 -84.05
C MET A 392 -15.65 -10.09 -82.65
N LEU A 393 -16.70 -9.28 -82.52
CA LEU A 393 -17.11 -8.74 -81.21
C LEU A 393 -17.58 -9.84 -80.25
N ALA A 394 -18.29 -10.85 -80.76
CA ALA A 394 -18.73 -12.01 -79.98
C ALA A 394 -17.56 -12.82 -79.44
N ASN A 395 -16.52 -13.04 -80.26
CA ASN A 395 -15.31 -13.74 -79.83
C ASN A 395 -14.49 -12.92 -78.82
N LYS A 396 -14.45 -11.59 -78.95
CA LYS A 396 -13.84 -10.69 -77.96
C LYS A 396 -14.55 -10.76 -76.60
N LYS A 397 -15.89 -10.81 -76.59
CA LYS A 397 -16.68 -11.00 -75.36
C LYS A 397 -16.45 -12.37 -74.72
N LYS A 398 -16.34 -13.44 -75.51
CA LYS A 398 -15.99 -14.79 -75.01
C LYS A 398 -14.59 -14.83 -74.40
N ALA A 399 -13.60 -14.19 -75.02
CA ALA A 399 -12.25 -14.10 -74.48
C ALA A 399 -12.20 -13.33 -73.14
N ALA A 400 -12.98 -12.26 -72.99
CA ALA A 400 -13.09 -11.53 -71.73
C ALA A 400 -13.73 -12.37 -70.59
N ALA A 401 -14.66 -13.27 -70.93
CA ALA A 401 -15.30 -14.17 -69.97
C ALA A 401 -14.33 -15.24 -69.43
N TYR A 402 -13.32 -15.68 -70.20
CA TYR A 402 -12.27 -16.57 -69.71
C TYR A 402 -11.33 -15.92 -68.69
N ILE A 403 -11.33 -14.60 -68.57
CA ILE A 403 -10.49 -13.82 -67.65
C ILE A 403 -11.19 -13.56 -66.29
N HIS A 404 -12.46 -13.96 -66.13
CA HIS A 404 -13.17 -13.80 -64.86
C HIS A 404 -12.80 -14.91 -63.83
N PRO A 405 -12.73 -14.60 -62.52
CA PRO A 405 -12.05 -15.45 -61.53
C PRO A 405 -12.88 -16.70 -61.17
N ARG A 406 -12.24 -17.87 -61.18
CA ARG A 406 -12.74 -19.11 -60.55
C ARG A 406 -12.75 -18.98 -59.01
N PRO A 407 -13.50 -19.83 -58.27
CA PRO A 407 -13.62 -19.74 -56.81
C PRO A 407 -12.25 -19.74 -56.11
N GLN A 408 -12.09 -18.92 -55.07
CA GLN A 408 -10.82 -18.71 -54.36
C GLN A 408 -10.28 -20.02 -53.75
N SER A 409 -9.25 -20.57 -54.39
CA SER A 409 -8.29 -21.48 -53.74
C SER A 409 -7.29 -20.64 -52.96
N VAL A 410 -6.90 -21.11 -51.76
CA VAL A 410 -5.92 -20.43 -50.91
C VAL A 410 -4.66 -20.13 -51.73
N PRO A 411 -4.24 -18.86 -51.86
CA PRO A 411 -3.06 -18.48 -52.61
C PRO A 411 -1.84 -19.28 -52.14
N HIS A 412 -1.03 -19.77 -53.09
CA HIS A 412 0.11 -20.65 -52.79
C HIS A 412 1.06 -20.07 -51.74
N ARG A 413 1.24 -18.74 -51.72
CA ARG A 413 2.02 -18.03 -50.71
C ARG A 413 1.48 -18.19 -49.29
N GLU A 414 0.16 -18.17 -49.16
CA GLU A 414 -0.53 -18.31 -47.88
C GLU A 414 -0.52 -19.78 -47.42
N ALA A 415 -0.63 -20.74 -48.35
CA ALA A 415 -0.41 -22.15 -48.08
C ALA A 415 1.02 -22.45 -47.59
N LEU A 416 2.03 -21.81 -48.19
CA LEU A 416 3.43 -21.93 -47.75
C LEU A 416 3.68 -21.28 -46.39
N SER A 417 3.02 -20.15 -46.10
CA SER A 417 3.05 -19.50 -44.79
C SER A 417 2.45 -20.40 -43.71
N ASN A 418 1.27 -20.95 -43.96
CA ASN A 418 0.57 -21.86 -43.05
C ASN A 418 1.39 -23.13 -42.79
N ARG A 419 2.03 -23.71 -43.83
CA ARG A 419 2.94 -24.84 -43.66
C ARG A 419 4.13 -24.50 -42.76
N ARG A 420 4.74 -23.31 -42.94
CA ARG A 420 5.90 -22.86 -42.15
C ARG A 420 5.54 -22.67 -40.68
N ILE A 421 4.36 -22.12 -40.40
CA ILE A 421 3.81 -21.96 -39.04
C ILE A 421 3.54 -23.32 -38.39
N LEU A 422 2.98 -24.27 -39.14
CA LEU A 422 2.75 -25.63 -38.62
C LEU A 422 4.08 -26.33 -38.28
N THR A 423 5.09 -26.23 -39.14
CA THR A 423 6.42 -26.82 -38.87
C THR A 423 7.12 -26.19 -37.67
N SER A 424 7.07 -24.87 -37.52
CA SER A 424 7.67 -24.20 -36.35
C SER A 424 6.91 -24.50 -35.06
N SER A 425 5.59 -24.68 -35.14
CA SER A 425 4.77 -25.12 -34.00
C SER A 425 5.08 -26.55 -33.59
N THR A 426 5.33 -27.47 -34.53
CA THR A 426 5.76 -28.85 -34.22
C THR A 426 7.14 -28.92 -33.58
N GLU A 427 8.12 -28.15 -34.09
CA GLU A 427 9.47 -28.07 -33.50
C GLU A 427 9.43 -27.45 -32.09
N SER A 428 8.61 -26.41 -31.91
CA SER A 428 8.38 -25.79 -30.59
C SER A 428 7.75 -26.78 -29.60
N ARG A 429 6.83 -27.64 -30.05
CA ARG A 429 6.20 -28.67 -29.21
C ARG A 429 7.19 -29.76 -28.78
N GLU A 430 8.08 -30.21 -29.66
CA GLU A 430 9.13 -31.17 -29.30
C GLU A 430 10.14 -30.57 -28.33
N GLY A 431 10.57 -29.33 -28.58
CA GLY A 431 11.41 -28.57 -27.65
C GLY A 431 10.75 -28.37 -26.29
N LEU A 432 9.44 -28.09 -26.25
CA LEU A 432 8.69 -27.97 -25.00
C LEU A 432 8.49 -29.32 -24.30
N THR A 433 8.42 -30.44 -25.02
CA THR A 433 8.28 -31.80 -24.44
C THR A 433 9.61 -32.29 -23.87
N GLN A 434 10.71 -32.08 -24.63
CA GLN A 434 12.06 -32.11 -24.11
C GLN A 434 12.33 -30.94 -23.16
N GLN A 435 11.39 -30.03 -22.96
CA GLN A 435 11.38 -29.10 -21.87
C GLN A 435 10.20 -29.45 -20.94
N VAL A 436 9.79 -30.70 -20.75
CA VAL A 436 9.02 -31.19 -19.59
C VAL A 436 9.71 -32.40 -18.91
N GLN A 437 10.28 -33.34 -19.66
CA GLN A 437 10.99 -34.55 -19.16
C GLN A 437 12.18 -34.44 -18.11
N GLN A 438 13.43 -33.98 -18.37
CA GLN A 438 14.52 -33.53 -17.43
C GLN A 438 13.99 -32.71 -16.24
N SER A 439 12.81 -32.07 -16.29
CA SER A 439 12.33 -31.44 -15.06
C SER A 439 11.68 -32.43 -14.18
N GLN A 440 10.92 -33.36 -14.75
CA GLN A 440 10.44 -34.52 -14.00
C GLN A 440 11.62 -35.26 -13.39
N GLU A 441 12.74 -35.35 -14.10
CA GLU A 441 13.94 -36.03 -13.58
C GLU A 441 14.68 -35.21 -12.52
N LYS A 442 14.77 -33.87 -12.68
CA LYS A 442 15.33 -32.98 -11.65
C LYS A 442 14.50 -33.01 -10.37
N ILE A 443 13.21 -33.25 -10.54
CA ILE A 443 12.20 -33.35 -9.51
C ILE A 443 12.32 -34.62 -8.71
N ALA A 444 12.31 -35.75 -9.38
CA ALA A 444 12.52 -37.03 -8.74
C ALA A 444 13.83 -37.03 -7.92
N ARG A 445 14.90 -36.41 -8.44
CA ARG A 445 16.17 -36.25 -7.70
C ARG A 445 16.03 -35.38 -6.44
N LEU A 446 15.39 -34.22 -6.54
CA LEU A 446 15.17 -33.34 -5.39
C LEU A 446 14.19 -33.92 -4.36
N GLU A 447 13.24 -34.76 -4.79
CA GLU A 447 12.37 -35.53 -3.90
C GLU A 447 13.17 -36.58 -3.13
N GLN A 448 14.06 -37.32 -3.82
CA GLN A 448 14.96 -38.28 -3.18
C GLN A 448 15.92 -37.62 -2.17
N GLU A 449 16.48 -36.45 -2.51
CA GLU A 449 17.33 -35.68 -1.58
C GLU A 449 16.54 -35.18 -0.36
N LYS A 450 15.30 -34.71 -0.55
CA LYS A 450 14.42 -34.32 0.57
C LYS A 450 14.16 -35.49 1.51
N GLU A 451 13.90 -36.68 0.98
CA GLU A 451 13.73 -37.89 1.79
C GLU A 451 15.00 -38.26 2.55
N HIS A 452 16.17 -38.17 1.90
CA HIS A 452 17.47 -38.37 2.54
C HIS A 452 17.67 -37.43 3.74
N TRP A 453 17.50 -36.13 3.56
CA TRP A 453 17.67 -35.14 4.64
C TRP A 453 16.62 -35.28 5.76
N LEU A 454 15.39 -35.71 5.43
CA LEU A 454 14.36 -35.98 6.42
C LEU A 454 14.77 -37.15 7.34
N LEU A 455 15.31 -38.22 6.76
CA LEU A 455 15.82 -39.36 7.51
C LEU A 455 17.01 -38.96 8.39
N GLU A 456 17.90 -38.12 7.87
CA GLU A 456 19.06 -37.62 8.62
C GLU A 456 18.64 -36.74 9.81
N ALA A 457 17.64 -35.87 9.64
CA ALA A 457 17.07 -35.07 10.71
C ALA A 457 16.38 -35.93 11.79
N GLN A 458 15.65 -36.98 11.39
CA GLN A 458 15.06 -37.94 12.32
C GLN A 458 16.14 -38.68 13.13
N LEU A 459 17.22 -39.11 12.47
CA LEU A 459 18.35 -39.75 13.14
C LEU A 459 19.03 -38.80 14.13
N GLY A 460 19.18 -37.52 13.76
CA GLY A 460 19.69 -36.47 14.64
C GLY A 460 18.82 -36.26 15.89
N LYS A 461 17.48 -36.27 15.72
CA LYS A 461 16.55 -36.17 16.85
C LYS A 461 16.67 -37.35 17.81
N VAL A 462 16.76 -38.57 17.30
CA VAL A 462 16.95 -39.79 18.12
C VAL A 462 18.29 -39.73 18.88
N ARG A 463 19.36 -39.20 18.27
CA ARG A 463 20.64 -39.00 18.95
C ARG A 463 20.54 -37.97 20.08
N LEU A 464 19.84 -36.86 19.84
CA LEU A 464 19.62 -35.82 20.85
C LEU A 464 18.78 -36.35 22.03
N GLU A 465 17.72 -37.11 21.76
CA GLU A 465 16.91 -37.74 22.81
C GLU A 465 17.75 -38.69 23.67
N LYS A 466 18.63 -39.49 23.06
CA LYS A 466 19.56 -40.36 23.79
C LYS A 466 20.56 -39.60 24.66
N GLU A 467 21.12 -38.49 24.16
CA GLU A 467 22.04 -37.67 24.97
C GLU A 467 21.32 -36.91 26.08
N ASN A 468 20.09 -36.43 25.85
CA ASN A 468 19.27 -35.83 26.92
C ASN A 468 18.92 -36.85 28.01
N GLN A 469 18.63 -38.10 27.62
CA GLN A 469 18.44 -39.20 28.57
C GLN A 469 19.70 -39.40 29.42
N ARG A 470 20.87 -39.41 28.78
CA ARG A 470 22.17 -39.55 29.44
C ARG A 470 22.50 -38.39 30.37
N ILE A 471 22.18 -37.15 29.98
CA ILE A 471 22.33 -35.96 30.83
C ILE A 471 21.41 -36.09 32.05
N GLY A 472 20.15 -36.49 31.87
CA GLY A 472 19.22 -36.73 32.99
C GLY A 472 19.72 -37.83 33.95
N ASP A 473 20.28 -38.92 33.43
CA ASP A 473 20.87 -39.99 34.25
C ASP A 473 22.07 -39.49 35.06
N LEU A 474 22.90 -38.61 34.49
CA LEU A 474 24.04 -37.98 35.15
C LEU A 474 23.59 -36.94 36.19
N GLU A 475 22.58 -36.12 35.89
CA GLU A 475 21.98 -35.17 36.83
C GLU A 475 21.35 -35.88 38.03
N ALA A 476 20.68 -37.03 37.81
CA ALA A 476 20.14 -37.86 38.88
C ALA A 476 21.25 -38.44 39.78
N GLN A 477 22.37 -38.86 39.20
CA GLN A 477 23.55 -39.30 39.96
C GLN A 477 24.18 -38.15 40.77
N LEU A 478 24.20 -36.94 40.22
CA LEU A 478 24.75 -35.75 40.87
C LEU A 478 23.84 -35.24 42.00
N ALA A 479 22.53 -35.31 41.81
CA ALA A 479 21.53 -35.01 42.84
C ALA A 479 21.57 -36.03 43.99
N ALA A 480 21.77 -37.32 43.68
CA ALA A 480 21.97 -38.35 44.69
C ALA A 480 23.26 -38.14 45.51
N ALA A 481 24.31 -37.58 44.91
CA ALA A 481 25.56 -37.23 45.60
C ALA A 481 25.46 -35.97 46.48
N LEU A 482 24.53 -35.04 46.18
CA LEU A 482 24.35 -33.78 46.90
C LEU A 482 23.28 -33.84 48.02
N GLY A 483 22.56 -34.95 48.16
CA GLY A 483 21.60 -35.19 49.25
C GLY A 483 22.27 -35.68 50.54
N GLY A 484 23.04 -34.84 51.21
CA GLY A 484 23.71 -35.16 52.48
C GLY A 484 23.97 -33.96 53.40
N SER A 485 23.02 -33.70 54.30
CA SER A 485 23.11 -32.93 55.57
C SER A 485 23.06 -31.37 55.55
N PRO A 486 22.34 -30.71 56.50
CA PRO A 486 22.15 -29.26 56.55
C PRO A 486 22.98 -28.57 57.66
N ASN A 487 23.57 -27.37 57.41
CA ASN A 487 23.57 -26.26 58.39
C ASN A 487 24.19 -24.93 57.90
N SER A 488 23.72 -23.84 58.55
CA SER A 488 24.32 -22.52 58.80
C SER A 488 24.45 -21.45 57.67
N GLN A 489 23.78 -20.31 57.90
CA GLN A 489 24.19 -18.96 57.44
C GLN A 489 25.41 -18.45 58.29
N PRO A 490 25.98 -17.21 58.20
CA PRO A 490 25.72 -16.02 57.35
C PRO A 490 26.99 -15.21 56.89
N ALA A 491 26.77 -14.15 56.09
CA ALA A 491 27.46 -12.84 56.04
C ALA A 491 28.93 -12.61 55.55
N ALA A 492 29.07 -11.51 54.79
CA ALA A 492 30.11 -10.45 54.82
C ALA A 492 31.36 -10.47 53.88
N THR A 493 31.38 -9.44 52.99
CA THR A 493 32.47 -8.47 52.65
C THR A 493 33.88 -8.87 52.17
N SER A 494 34.20 -8.36 50.96
CA SER A 494 35.35 -7.49 50.60
C SER A 494 36.75 -8.08 50.26
N THR A 495 37.37 -7.45 49.24
CA THR A 495 38.80 -7.00 49.19
C THR A 495 39.79 -7.71 48.22
N LEU A 496 40.10 -6.98 47.14
CA LEU A 496 41.41 -6.65 46.50
C LEU A 496 42.48 -7.71 46.13
N ALA A 497 43.02 -7.48 44.91
CA ALA A 497 44.43 -7.46 44.48
C ALA A 497 44.93 -8.54 43.48
N GLN A 498 45.27 -8.05 42.27
CA GLN A 498 46.43 -8.31 41.37
C GLN A 498 47.38 -9.48 41.74
N SER A 499 47.97 -10.28 40.84
CA SER A 499 48.39 -10.13 39.44
C SER A 499 49.03 -11.43 38.89
N HIS A 500 48.97 -11.65 37.56
CA HIS A 500 49.79 -12.54 36.68
C HIS A 500 49.75 -14.07 36.95
N GLU A 501 49.75 -15.02 36.00
CA GLU A 501 50.06 -15.10 34.56
C GLU A 501 49.58 -16.48 34.03
N GLU A 502 49.27 -16.61 32.72
CA GLU A 502 49.11 -17.87 31.92
C GLU A 502 47.98 -18.86 32.32
N ALA A 503 47.18 -19.52 31.46
CA ALA A 503 47.11 -19.72 30.01
C ALA A 503 45.70 -20.27 29.62
N GLU A 504 45.45 -20.37 28.31
CA GLU A 504 44.31 -20.99 27.58
C GLU A 504 43.00 -20.17 27.49
N ALA A 505 42.74 -19.35 26.46
CA ALA A 505 42.67 -19.56 25.00
C ALA A 505 41.33 -20.15 24.50
N GLU A 506 40.30 -19.30 24.44
CA GLU A 506 39.25 -19.35 23.41
C GLU A 506 39.35 -18.10 22.51
N PRO A 507 39.30 -18.22 21.17
CA PRO A 507 39.41 -17.08 20.29
C PRO A 507 38.04 -16.42 20.03
N LYS A 508 37.85 -15.22 20.59
CA LYS A 508 36.96 -14.20 20.02
C LYS A 508 37.73 -13.41 18.96
N ALA A 509 37.44 -13.64 17.68
CA ALA A 509 37.89 -12.76 16.61
C ALA A 509 36.84 -11.67 16.36
N ALA A 510 37.10 -10.49 16.93
CA ALA A 510 36.58 -9.24 16.43
C ALA A 510 37.26 -8.94 15.09
N VAL A 511 36.52 -8.98 13.98
CA VAL A 511 37.02 -8.52 12.69
C VAL A 511 36.73 -7.02 12.59
N LYS A 512 37.71 -6.22 13.02
CA LYS A 512 37.95 -4.88 12.46
C LYS A 512 38.63 -5.13 11.12
N GLU A 513 37.92 -4.89 10.02
CA GLU A 513 38.49 -4.95 8.67
C GLU A 513 39.40 -3.73 8.45
N THR A 514 40.68 -3.93 8.75
CA THR A 514 41.77 -3.03 8.36
C THR A 514 41.96 -3.15 6.85
N THR A 515 41.41 -2.18 6.13
CA THR A 515 41.76 -1.83 4.74
C THR A 515 43.21 -1.37 4.63
N LEU A 516 44.17 -2.31 4.63
CA LEU A 516 45.56 -2.06 4.23
C LEU A 516 46.20 -3.33 3.66
N CYS A 517 45.96 -3.62 2.37
CA CYS A 517 46.97 -4.23 1.47
C CYS A 517 46.42 -4.48 0.07
N THR A 518 46.68 -3.57 -0.87
CA THR A 518 46.90 -3.92 -2.30
C THR A 518 47.72 -2.90 -3.09
N SER A 519 48.39 -1.93 -2.44
CA SER A 519 49.25 -0.95 -3.14
C SER A 519 50.74 -1.34 -3.25
N LEU A 520 51.14 -2.57 -2.91
CA LEU A 520 52.56 -2.97 -2.91
C LEU A 520 52.84 -4.27 -3.69
N LYS A 521 52.31 -4.38 -4.91
CA LYS A 521 52.80 -5.35 -5.92
C LYS A 521 53.35 -4.70 -7.20
N LYS A 522 53.41 -3.37 -7.25
CA LYS A 522 53.83 -2.60 -8.44
C LYS A 522 55.29 -2.12 -8.41
N ILE A 523 56.11 -2.50 -7.41
CA ILE A 523 57.47 -1.92 -7.21
C ILE A 523 58.60 -2.97 -7.04
N LEU A 524 58.32 -4.28 -7.00
CA LEU A 524 59.37 -5.29 -6.73
C LEU A 524 59.52 -6.39 -7.79
N SER A 525 59.13 -6.11 -9.04
CA SER A 525 59.48 -6.98 -10.19
C SER A 525 60.42 -6.32 -11.20
N ASN A 526 60.93 -5.11 -10.91
CA ASN A 526 61.74 -4.30 -11.83
C ASN A 526 63.24 -4.23 -11.46
N ARG A 527 63.77 -5.21 -10.71
CA ARG A 527 65.17 -5.13 -10.25
C ARG A 527 65.91 -6.47 -10.24
N MET A 528 65.76 -7.25 -11.31
CA MET A 528 66.61 -8.42 -11.57
C MET A 528 66.62 -8.73 -13.06
N LEU A 529 67.42 -8.00 -13.84
CA LEU A 529 68.18 -8.56 -14.97
C LEU A 529 69.13 -7.48 -15.53
N CYS A 530 70.37 -7.49 -15.07
CA CYS A 530 71.48 -6.88 -15.79
C CYS A 530 72.68 -7.81 -15.60
N LEU A 531 72.92 -8.61 -16.64
CA LEU A 531 74.19 -9.16 -17.15
C LEU A 531 73.88 -10.52 -17.78
N CYS A 532 73.90 -10.59 -19.11
CA CYS A 532 74.53 -11.66 -19.90
C CYS A 532 74.39 -11.34 -21.40
N LEU A 533 75.50 -10.87 -21.95
CA LEU A 533 76.05 -11.15 -23.28
C LEU A 533 75.14 -11.84 -24.32
N GLN A 534 74.83 -11.09 -25.37
CA GLN A 534 74.67 -11.48 -26.78
C GLN A 534 74.53 -12.98 -27.09
N VAL A 535 73.33 -13.54 -26.93
CA VAL A 535 72.68 -14.55 -27.80
C VAL A 535 71.17 -14.44 -27.56
N GLY A 536 70.34 -14.25 -28.60
CA GLY A 536 68.88 -14.48 -28.52
C GLY A 536 67.96 -13.25 -28.45
N ASP A 537 67.84 -12.50 -29.54
CA ASP A 537 66.82 -11.43 -29.69
C ASP A 537 65.38 -11.99 -29.73
N GLU A 538 65.21 -13.27 -30.07
CA GLU A 538 63.90 -13.94 -30.12
C GLU A 538 63.41 -14.40 -28.75
N GLU A 539 64.28 -14.98 -27.91
CA GLU A 539 63.89 -15.44 -26.56
C GLU A 539 63.59 -14.28 -25.62
N SER A 540 64.31 -13.16 -25.75
CA SER A 540 64.07 -11.94 -24.97
C SER A 540 62.76 -11.24 -25.37
N ARG A 541 62.42 -11.23 -26.67
CA ARG A 541 61.12 -10.77 -27.18
C ARG A 541 59.97 -11.65 -26.67
N GLU A 542 60.12 -12.97 -26.73
CA GLU A 542 59.10 -13.90 -26.27
C GLU A 542 58.88 -13.80 -24.75
N GLN A 543 59.93 -13.63 -23.98
CA GLN A 543 59.85 -13.39 -22.53
C GLN A 543 59.13 -12.08 -22.19
N LEU A 544 59.36 -11.01 -22.95
CA LEU A 544 58.66 -9.73 -22.76
C LEU A 544 57.16 -9.85 -23.07
N ILE A 545 56.82 -10.57 -24.14
CA ILE A 545 55.43 -10.86 -24.53
C ILE A 545 54.73 -11.69 -23.45
N LYS A 546 55.37 -12.77 -22.97
CA LYS A 546 54.84 -13.61 -21.88
C LYS A 546 54.63 -12.79 -20.61
N THR A 547 55.57 -11.92 -20.25
CA THR A 547 55.47 -11.06 -19.08
C THR A 547 54.31 -10.08 -19.18
N HIS A 548 54.12 -9.45 -20.34
CA HIS A 548 53.01 -8.53 -20.60
C HIS A 548 51.66 -9.25 -20.49
N TYR A 549 51.50 -10.40 -21.13
CA TYR A 549 50.25 -11.16 -21.07
C TYR A 549 50.00 -11.74 -19.67
N MET A 550 51.02 -12.23 -18.97
CA MET A 550 50.87 -12.67 -17.58
C MET A 550 50.45 -11.53 -16.66
N THR A 551 51.03 -10.34 -16.83
CA THR A 551 50.64 -9.13 -16.07
C THR A 551 49.18 -8.78 -16.37
N ARG A 552 48.79 -8.80 -17.66
CA ARG A 552 47.42 -8.50 -18.07
C ARG A 552 46.40 -9.51 -17.55
N VAL A 553 46.74 -10.79 -17.53
CA VAL A 553 45.93 -11.85 -16.93
C VAL A 553 45.78 -11.62 -15.43
N GLY A 554 46.86 -11.24 -14.74
CA GLY A 554 46.83 -10.86 -13.32
C GLY A 554 45.92 -9.67 -13.04
N GLU A 555 46.03 -8.60 -13.83
CA GLU A 555 45.15 -7.42 -13.74
C GLU A 555 43.68 -7.78 -13.95
N LEU A 556 43.34 -8.53 -15.00
CA LEU A 556 41.96 -8.94 -15.29
C LEU A 556 41.41 -9.86 -14.20
N THR A 557 42.24 -10.76 -13.65
CA THR A 557 41.86 -11.64 -12.54
C THR A 557 41.52 -10.82 -11.29
N THR A 558 42.33 -9.82 -10.94
CA THR A 558 42.04 -8.96 -9.78
C THR A 558 40.79 -8.09 -10.00
N GLN A 559 40.58 -7.56 -11.21
CA GLN A 559 39.36 -6.82 -11.54
C GLN A 559 38.11 -7.69 -11.43
N LEU A 560 38.17 -8.94 -11.90
CA LEU A 560 37.09 -9.89 -11.77
C LEU A 560 36.78 -10.20 -10.29
N GLN A 561 37.81 -10.47 -9.48
CA GLN A 561 37.64 -10.73 -8.04
C GLN A 561 37.03 -9.53 -7.29
N ILE A 562 37.45 -8.31 -7.62
CA ILE A 562 36.89 -7.09 -7.02
C ILE A 562 35.43 -6.91 -7.46
N SER A 563 35.12 -7.18 -8.73
CA SER A 563 33.74 -7.10 -9.25
C SER A 563 32.83 -8.13 -8.59
N ASP A 564 33.29 -9.38 -8.44
CA ASP A 564 32.54 -10.44 -7.76
C ASP A 564 32.31 -10.10 -6.28
N SER A 565 33.34 -9.61 -5.57
CA SER A 565 33.23 -9.17 -4.18
C SER A 565 32.18 -8.07 -4.01
N LYS A 566 32.19 -7.06 -4.91
CA LYS A 566 31.16 -6.00 -4.93
C LYS A 566 29.76 -6.54 -5.18
N SER A 567 29.62 -7.48 -6.12
CA SER A 567 28.33 -8.12 -6.42
C SER A 567 27.77 -8.85 -5.19
N VAL A 568 28.61 -9.63 -4.51
CA VAL A 568 28.24 -10.34 -3.27
C VAL A 568 27.88 -9.36 -2.16
N HIS A 569 28.66 -8.29 -1.98
CA HIS A 569 28.38 -7.23 -1.01
C HIS A 569 27.01 -6.61 -1.23
N PHE A 570 26.72 -6.11 -2.44
CA PHE A 570 25.43 -5.51 -2.77
C PHE A 570 24.27 -6.50 -2.60
N HIS A 571 24.45 -7.77 -2.94
CA HIS A 571 23.42 -8.80 -2.70
C HIS A 571 23.15 -8.99 -1.21
N SER A 572 24.20 -8.97 -0.37
CA SER A 572 24.06 -9.07 1.08
C SER A 572 23.35 -7.85 1.68
N GLU A 573 23.66 -6.65 1.19
CA GLU A 573 23.01 -5.40 1.61
C GLU A 573 21.54 -5.36 1.21
N CYS A 574 21.21 -5.70 -0.04
CA CYS A 574 19.83 -5.80 -0.50
C CYS A 574 19.02 -6.78 0.35
N ARG A 575 19.62 -7.92 0.72
CA ARG A 575 18.98 -8.90 1.59
C ARG A 575 18.78 -8.38 3.01
N ALA A 576 19.77 -7.66 3.57
CA ALA A 576 19.65 -7.06 4.89
C ALA A 576 18.58 -5.96 4.91
N LEU A 577 18.53 -5.11 3.88
CA LEU A 577 17.52 -4.08 3.70
C LEU A 577 16.11 -4.67 3.57
N ALA A 578 15.94 -5.72 2.75
CA ALA A 578 14.65 -6.40 2.61
C ALA A 578 14.13 -6.95 3.95
N LYS A 579 15.02 -7.53 4.77
CA LYS A 579 14.66 -7.99 6.12
C LYS A 579 14.25 -6.84 7.04
N ARG A 580 15.00 -5.72 7.04
CA ARG A 580 14.66 -4.53 7.86
C ARG A 580 13.32 -3.93 7.43
N LEU A 581 13.07 -3.85 6.13
CA LEU A 581 11.82 -3.35 5.58
C LEU A 581 10.63 -4.23 5.99
N ALA A 582 10.75 -5.55 5.88
CA ALA A 582 9.69 -6.46 6.33
C ALA A 582 9.37 -6.32 7.83
N ILE A 583 10.38 -6.11 8.68
CA ILE A 583 10.17 -5.87 10.12
C ILE A 583 9.44 -4.54 10.34
N ALA A 584 9.84 -3.48 9.63
CA ALA A 584 9.21 -2.16 9.71
C ALA A 584 7.78 -2.15 9.16
N GLU A 585 7.48 -2.94 8.12
CA GLU A 585 6.12 -3.11 7.61
C GLU A 585 5.23 -3.79 8.65
N LYS A 586 5.74 -4.86 9.28
CA LYS A 586 5.00 -5.55 10.34
C LYS A 586 4.71 -4.63 11.54
N SER A 587 5.66 -3.81 11.97
CA SER A 587 5.42 -2.86 13.07
C SER A 587 4.45 -1.74 12.68
N ARG A 588 4.46 -1.31 11.41
CA ARG A 588 3.47 -0.35 10.88
C ARG A 588 2.06 -0.94 10.89
N GLU A 589 1.91 -2.20 10.50
CA GLU A 589 0.63 -2.91 10.54
C GLU A 589 0.09 -3.01 11.97
N THR A 590 0.90 -3.44 12.94
CA THR A 590 0.47 -3.53 14.34
C THR A 590 0.04 -2.17 14.89
N LEU A 591 0.83 -1.11 14.65
CA LEU A 591 0.47 0.24 15.07
C LEU A 591 -0.81 0.74 14.39
N SER A 592 -1.02 0.40 13.11
CA SER A 592 -2.26 0.75 12.40
C SER A 592 -3.48 0.05 13.00
N GLU A 593 -3.34 -1.19 13.43
CA GLU A 593 -4.39 -1.96 14.10
C GLU A 593 -4.71 -1.33 15.47
N GLU A 594 -3.69 -0.98 16.25
CA GLU A 594 -3.83 -0.31 17.55
C GLU A 594 -4.54 1.04 17.43
N VAL A 595 -4.18 1.86 16.44
CA VAL A 595 -4.86 3.14 16.16
C VAL A 595 -6.33 2.91 15.80
N LYS A 596 -6.63 1.86 15.03
CA LYS A 596 -8.01 1.53 14.66
C LYS A 596 -8.84 1.13 15.88
N MET A 597 -8.28 0.32 16.77
CA MET A 597 -8.91 -0.07 18.04
C MET A 597 -9.11 1.13 18.97
N ALA A 598 -8.10 2.01 19.09
CA ALA A 598 -8.21 3.23 19.88
C ALA A 598 -9.31 4.16 19.35
N ASN A 599 -9.42 4.33 18.04
CA ASN A 599 -10.48 5.13 17.42
C ASN A 599 -11.87 4.54 17.69
N GLN A 600 -12.03 3.21 17.59
CA GLN A 600 -13.29 2.54 17.95
C GLN A 600 -13.67 2.78 19.41
N ASN A 601 -12.70 2.73 20.32
CA ASN A 601 -12.93 3.04 21.74
C ASN A 601 -13.32 4.51 21.95
N ILE A 602 -12.68 5.45 21.25
CA ILE A 602 -13.05 6.88 21.31
C ILE A 602 -14.50 7.07 20.84
N THR A 603 -14.89 6.48 19.71
CA THR A 603 -16.27 6.57 19.20
C THR A 603 -17.26 5.98 20.19
N ARG A 604 -16.97 4.82 20.77
CA ARG A 604 -17.82 4.20 21.79
C ARG A 604 -17.99 5.09 23.02
N LEU A 605 -16.89 5.65 23.53
CA LEU A 605 -16.92 6.57 24.68
C LEU A 605 -17.68 7.87 24.35
N GLN A 606 -17.59 8.36 23.10
CA GLN A 606 -18.38 9.50 22.65
C GLN A 606 -19.89 9.18 22.62
N ASP A 607 -20.27 8.01 22.15
CA ASP A 607 -21.67 7.57 22.15
C ASP A 607 -22.21 7.41 23.58
N GLU A 608 -21.43 6.81 24.48
CA GLU A 608 -21.76 6.71 25.92
C GLU A 608 -21.88 8.11 26.57
N LEU A 609 -21.00 9.05 26.24
CA LEU A 609 -21.07 10.43 26.72
C LEU A 609 -22.31 11.16 26.17
N THR A 610 -22.63 10.99 24.90
CA THR A 610 -23.80 11.67 24.30
C THR A 610 -25.12 11.14 24.84
N THR A 611 -25.21 9.83 25.09
CA THR A 611 -26.39 9.19 25.67
C THR A 611 -26.58 9.59 27.14
N THR A 612 -25.52 9.63 27.94
CA THR A 612 -25.59 10.12 29.33
C THR A 612 -25.96 11.60 29.38
N LYS A 613 -25.35 12.44 28.52
CA LYS A 613 -25.70 13.87 28.41
C LYS A 613 -27.18 14.06 28.08
N ARG A 614 -27.70 13.35 27.07
CA ARG A 614 -29.12 13.42 26.69
C ARG A 614 -30.03 12.98 27.84
N SER A 615 -29.70 11.90 28.55
CA SER A 615 -30.48 11.44 29.71
C SER A 615 -30.57 12.50 30.81
N TYR A 616 -29.47 13.20 31.11
CA TYR A 616 -29.50 14.29 32.09
C TYR A 616 -30.26 15.52 31.59
N GLU A 617 -30.13 15.87 30.30
CA GLU A 617 -30.94 16.93 29.69
C GLU A 617 -32.44 16.61 29.78
N ASP A 618 -32.84 15.37 29.48
CA ASP A 618 -34.24 14.92 29.56
C ASP A 618 -34.76 14.96 31.02
N GLN A 619 -33.94 14.53 31.99
CA GLN A 619 -34.28 14.63 33.43
C GLN A 619 -34.47 16.08 33.88
N LEU A 620 -33.57 16.98 33.46
CA LEU A 620 -33.68 18.42 33.77
C LEU A 620 -34.88 19.06 33.09
N SER A 621 -35.22 18.64 31.86
CA SER A 621 -36.43 19.09 31.16
C SER A 621 -37.69 18.64 31.92
N MET A 622 -37.77 17.37 32.31
CA MET A 622 -38.90 16.85 33.09
C MET A 622 -39.07 17.58 34.44
N MET A 623 -37.96 17.87 35.14
CA MET A 623 -38.00 18.67 36.36
C MET A 623 -38.47 20.10 36.09
N SER A 624 -38.02 20.72 35.00
CA SER A 624 -38.42 22.08 34.62
C SER A 624 -39.91 22.15 34.29
N ASP A 625 -40.44 21.17 33.56
CA ASP A 625 -41.87 21.06 33.25
C ASP A 625 -42.70 20.85 34.51
N HIS A 626 -42.24 19.98 35.42
CA HIS A 626 -42.88 19.76 36.71
C HIS A 626 -42.90 21.03 37.57
N LEU A 627 -41.78 21.77 37.65
CA LEU A 627 -41.71 23.05 38.35
C LEU A 627 -42.64 24.10 37.74
N CYS A 628 -42.75 24.14 36.40
CA CYS A 628 -43.69 25.02 35.70
C CYS A 628 -45.14 24.69 36.09
N SER A 629 -45.54 23.42 35.99
CA SER A 629 -46.86 22.94 36.42
C SER A 629 -47.14 23.27 37.88
N MET A 630 -46.16 23.07 38.76
CA MET A 630 -46.30 23.39 40.18
C MET A 630 -46.49 24.90 40.39
N ASN A 631 -45.70 25.74 39.72
CA ASN A 631 -45.84 27.18 39.77
C ASN A 631 -47.21 27.65 39.24
N GLU A 632 -47.73 27.05 38.17
CA GLU A 632 -49.08 27.31 37.70
C GLU A 632 -50.14 26.97 38.75
N THR A 633 -50.01 25.83 39.44
CA THR A 633 -50.94 25.47 40.54
C THR A 633 -50.84 26.42 41.73
N LEU A 634 -49.63 26.82 42.13
CA LEU A 634 -49.41 27.81 43.18
C LEU A 634 -49.99 29.18 42.79
N THR A 635 -49.88 29.55 41.52
CA THR A 635 -50.44 30.81 40.99
C THR A 635 -51.97 30.77 41.01
N LYS A 636 -52.58 29.66 40.57
CA LYS A 636 -54.05 29.45 40.66
C LYS A 636 -54.53 29.51 42.10
N GLN A 637 -53.85 28.85 43.02
CA GLN A 637 -54.16 28.91 44.46
C GLN A 637 -54.02 30.35 45.00
N ARG A 638 -53.02 31.10 44.53
CA ARG A 638 -52.82 32.50 44.92
C ARG A 638 -53.96 33.40 44.43
N GLU A 639 -54.37 33.25 43.17
CA GLU A 639 -55.52 33.96 42.60
C GLU A 639 -56.83 33.61 43.34
N GLU A 640 -57.03 32.35 43.70
CA GLU A 640 -58.16 31.90 44.51
C GLU A 640 -58.16 32.56 45.91
N ILE A 641 -56.99 32.62 46.56
CA ILE A 641 -56.84 33.32 47.85
C ILE A 641 -57.15 34.82 47.70
N ASP A 642 -56.66 35.47 46.65
CA ASP A 642 -56.86 36.90 46.45
C ASP A 642 -58.31 37.23 46.06
N THR A 643 -58.99 36.38 45.30
CA THR A 643 -60.44 36.50 45.03
C THR A 643 -61.27 36.30 46.30
N LEU A 644 -60.94 35.32 47.15
CA LEU A 644 -61.58 35.15 48.47
C LEU A 644 -61.34 36.35 49.40
N LYS A 645 -60.14 36.95 49.38
CA LYS A 645 -59.84 38.19 50.11
C LYS A 645 -60.62 39.40 49.59
N LEU A 646 -60.75 39.56 48.27
CA LEU A 646 -61.59 40.61 47.68
C LEU A 646 -63.07 40.38 48.01
N GLY A 647 -63.55 39.13 47.94
CA GLY A 647 -64.91 38.75 48.35
C GLY A 647 -65.20 39.10 49.81
N ASN A 648 -64.26 38.83 50.71
CA ASN A 648 -64.35 39.22 52.13
C ASN A 648 -64.31 40.75 52.35
N LYS A 649 -63.57 41.50 51.52
CA LYS A 649 -63.62 42.98 51.52
C LYS A 649 -64.96 43.51 51.04
N VAL A 650 -65.54 42.92 50.00
CA VAL A 650 -66.87 43.29 49.47
C VAL A 650 -67.98 42.92 50.46
N GLN A 651 -67.87 41.80 51.18
CA GLN A 651 -68.79 41.45 52.27
C GLN A 651 -68.67 42.41 53.47
N ASN A 652 -67.45 42.82 53.87
CA ASN A 652 -67.27 43.86 54.89
C ASN A 652 -67.84 45.22 54.46
N LEU A 653 -67.71 45.60 53.18
CA LEU A 653 -68.33 46.83 52.65
C LEU A 653 -69.86 46.76 52.59
N LYS A 654 -70.44 45.58 52.31
CA LYS A 654 -71.90 45.37 52.40
C LYS A 654 -72.42 45.39 53.84
N GLN A 655 -71.60 45.01 54.82
CA GLN A 655 -71.96 45.05 56.24
C GLN A 655 -71.92 46.47 56.83
N ILE A 656 -71.16 47.39 56.22
CA ILE A 656 -71.13 48.83 56.57
C ILE A 656 -72.33 49.60 55.97
N SER A 657 -73.03 49.05 54.97
CA SER A 657 -74.14 49.72 54.27
C SER A 657 -75.55 49.35 54.78
N ILE A 658 -75.67 48.83 56.00
CA ILE A 658 -76.95 48.55 56.66
C ILE A 658 -77.01 49.33 57.99
N VAL A 659 -77.18 50.66 57.91
CA VAL A 659 -77.71 51.49 59.01
C VAL A 659 -78.77 52.44 58.42
N PRO A 660 -80.04 52.41 58.89
CA PRO A 660 -81.14 53.21 58.33
C PRO A 660 -80.98 54.73 58.53
N PRO A 661 -81.49 55.56 57.60
CA PRO A 661 -81.33 57.01 57.61
C PRO A 661 -82.42 57.71 58.44
N THR A 662 -82.35 57.62 59.77
CA THR A 662 -83.30 58.36 60.64
C THR A 662 -82.66 59.08 61.84
N THR A 663 -81.35 59.01 62.05
CA THR A 663 -80.70 59.63 63.23
C THR A 663 -79.70 60.76 62.90
N LEU A 664 -79.69 61.25 61.65
CA LEU A 664 -78.80 62.34 61.21
C LEU A 664 -79.51 63.69 60.98
N LEU A 665 -80.84 63.72 60.97
CA LEU A 665 -81.62 64.97 60.79
C LEU A 665 -81.87 65.74 62.10
N PHE A 666 -81.60 65.16 63.27
CA PHE A 666 -81.76 65.84 64.57
C PHE A 666 -80.45 66.40 65.15
N LYS A 667 -79.29 66.00 64.61
CA LYS A 667 -77.97 66.53 65.04
C LYS A 667 -77.40 67.63 64.14
N LEU A 668 -77.97 67.86 62.95
CA LEU A 668 -77.54 68.97 62.07
C LEU A 668 -78.23 70.31 62.36
N LYS A 669 -79.32 70.32 63.14
CA LYS A 669 -80.11 71.53 63.44
C LYS A 669 -79.65 72.28 64.70
N LEU A 670 -78.69 71.73 65.45
CA LEU A 670 -78.14 72.34 66.67
C LEU A 670 -76.68 72.83 66.54
N VAL A 671 -76.04 72.64 65.39
CA VAL A 671 -74.63 73.03 65.16
C VAL A 671 -74.49 74.13 64.08
N LEU A 672 -75.58 74.50 63.41
CA LEU A 672 -75.60 75.48 62.30
C LEU A 672 -76.13 76.88 62.68
N SER A 673 -76.19 77.22 63.97
CA SER A 673 -76.55 78.56 64.46
C SER A 673 -75.42 79.25 65.24
N GLY A 674 -74.17 79.02 64.86
CA GLY A 674 -73.02 79.70 65.44
C GLY A 674 -71.83 79.68 64.50
N LEU A 675 -71.56 80.83 63.89
CA LEU A 675 -70.25 81.26 63.36
C LEU A 675 -69.89 80.79 61.93
N PHE A 676 -70.55 81.40 60.94
CA PHE A 676 -69.85 82.00 59.79
C PHE A 676 -69.25 83.35 60.24
N PRO A 677 -68.09 83.80 59.71
CA PRO A 677 -68.00 84.34 58.34
C PRO A 677 -66.81 83.78 57.52
N SER A 678 -67.04 83.41 56.25
CA SER A 678 -66.74 84.20 55.03
C SER A 678 -65.23 84.32 54.77
N VAL A 679 -64.66 83.77 53.69
CA VAL A 679 -64.41 84.42 52.37
C VAL A 679 -63.65 83.36 51.53
N THR A 680 -64.23 82.69 50.53
CA THR A 680 -64.32 82.93 49.05
C THR A 680 -63.06 82.75 48.17
N TYR A 681 -63.20 81.84 47.17
CA TYR A 681 -62.53 81.67 45.85
C TYR A 681 -61.04 81.20 45.82
N SER A 682 -60.54 80.31 44.93
CA SER A 682 -60.85 80.00 43.52
C SER A 682 -60.25 78.62 43.06
N LEU A 683 -60.90 78.05 42.03
CA LEU A 683 -60.56 76.99 41.02
C LEU A 683 -59.09 76.51 40.89
N SER A 684 -58.76 75.26 40.49
CA SER A 684 -59.04 74.68 39.15
C SER A 684 -58.53 73.23 38.97
N SER A 685 -59.27 72.44 38.17
CA SER A 685 -58.94 71.34 37.21
C SER A 685 -57.96 70.23 37.59
N TYR A 686 -58.37 68.94 37.60
CA TYR A 686 -58.57 68.06 36.43
C TYR A 686 -57.33 67.94 35.50
N LYS A 687 -56.50 66.92 35.75
CA LYS A 687 -56.38 65.74 34.87
C LYS A 687 -55.75 64.57 35.61
#